data_AF-A0A2E5LGR2-F1
#
_entry.id   AF-A0A2E5LGR2-F1
#
_cell.length_a   1.000
_cell.length_b   1.000
_cell.length_c   1.000
_cell.angle_alpha   90.00
_cell.angle_beta   90.00
_cell.angle_gamma   90.00
#
_symmetry.space_group_name_H-M   'P 1'
#
loop_
_entity.id
_entity.type
_entity.pdbx_description
1 polymer ?
#
loop_
_entity_poly.entity_id
_entity_poly.type
_entity_poly.pdbx_seq_one_letter_code
_entity_poly.pdbx_strand_id
1 'polypeptide(L)'
;MFKIVLIFFSTIFFFFSYSSGINSLTKNQVIKIKQQVNFIDPLVNKARSKESKLNKEKYKKSKVIFNSIKKKNWSEANKLAKNNEVLKKIVDWHFLNQNNNSKYFNRTKKFVEENPDWPQKKQLRRKMELFINKNLNNKEIIKYFETYPPITTKGAVNYVDALKKEKGLENVKNLIRKTWIERKFTRSQSKDFYKRYKKVLRIEDHDARIEKLTWTGRSYEARRMLPLINKNKKKLYNAKIILRRRAGNADQAISSIDTDLLNDQGLVYERLRWRRKSRLYKTAYDLINPLPNNLKYERKWWYEISIIVRKLIENKEYKKAYYLIKDFSSKSNELLSESEWYAGWIAYEFLNFDSEIHINHFLNSYENTDHKGEKAKSGYWAGRAYEKINNIELSNLWYENSAKYVTEFYGQLSHEKINTNKSLIPNEELYGKNLFIKDDLDFVNSDIYKASELMLANGTRKNAKLFISNLIYNSKSPGQLQIIAKLSKDFDRPDLAIKASKYAEKKNIYLYHYAYPSLKNYKIYKDVEKELVYAVIKQESAFDSKAISRVGARGMMQIMPATANIVSKQLKLNYSKKRLTSDVQYNVSLGSYYLYSLIEDYDSYLLALIGYNAGPRRVKRWIKKFGDPRKENVDYDSWIEKIPIKETRLYVKIVLSNLQVYRQKNQTSKKISIFSRKN
;
A
#
# COMPACT_ATOMS: atom_id res chain seq x y z
N MET A 1 15.33 21.35 35.02
CA MET A 1 15.65 19.96 34.63
C MET A 1 15.80 19.84 33.11
N PHE A 2 16.58 20.77 32.54
CA PHE A 2 16.84 20.98 31.12
C PHE A 2 18.34 21.31 31.08
N LYS A 3 19.16 20.29 30.87
CA LYS A 3 20.64 20.28 30.72
C LYS A 3 21.07 18.85 31.09
N ILE A 4 21.07 17.94 30.11
CA ILE A 4 21.80 16.65 30.00
C ILE A 4 21.15 15.93 28.80
N VAL A 5 21.32 16.48 27.59
CA VAL A 5 21.11 15.73 26.32
C VAL A 5 22.17 16.13 25.27
N LEU A 6 22.96 17.18 25.50
CA LEU A 6 23.79 17.82 24.48
C LEU A 6 25.28 17.42 24.45
N ILE A 7 25.70 16.34 25.12
CA ILE A 7 27.15 15.99 25.23
C ILE A 7 27.52 14.63 24.58
N PHE A 8 26.59 13.89 23.97
CA PHE A 8 26.91 12.55 23.42
C PHE A 8 27.12 12.45 21.89
N PHE A 9 27.27 13.58 21.17
CA PHE A 9 27.44 13.58 19.71
C PHE A 9 28.67 14.33 19.17
N SER A 10 29.69 14.62 19.99
CA SER A 10 30.83 15.46 19.58
C SER A 10 32.17 14.73 19.32
N THR A 11 32.18 13.45 18.96
CA THR A 11 33.41 12.76 18.56
C THR A 11 33.14 11.72 17.49
N ILE A 12 33.01 12.17 16.23
CA ILE A 12 33.49 11.56 14.96
C ILE A 12 33.22 12.63 13.90
N PHE A 13 34.09 13.63 13.81
CA PHE A 13 34.14 14.56 12.68
C PHE A 13 35.58 15.02 12.52
N PHE A 14 36.39 14.20 11.86
CA PHE A 14 37.60 14.64 11.17
C PHE A 14 37.73 13.82 9.88
N PHE A 15 38.10 14.52 8.80
CA PHE A 15 38.19 14.07 7.39
C PHE A 15 36.88 14.07 6.58
N PHE A 16 36.57 15.19 5.92
CA PHE A 16 36.85 15.39 4.48
C PHE A 16 36.35 16.78 4.06
N SER A 17 37.24 17.76 4.09
CA SER A 17 37.11 18.99 3.32
C SER A 17 37.54 18.68 1.88
N TYR A 18 36.58 18.50 0.98
CA TYR A 18 36.85 18.62 -0.45
C TYR A 18 35.85 19.59 -1.07
N SER A 19 36.32 20.83 -1.24
CA SER A 19 35.91 21.67 -2.34
C SER A 19 36.14 20.88 -3.64
N SER A 20 35.08 20.56 -4.35
CA SER A 20 35.20 20.16 -5.75
C SER A 20 34.04 20.75 -6.52
N GLY A 21 34.42 21.54 -7.53
CA GLY A 21 33.53 22.25 -8.40
C GLY A 21 32.59 21.34 -9.17
N ILE A 22 31.62 22.00 -9.79
CA ILE A 22 30.68 21.46 -10.75
C ILE A 22 31.39 20.49 -11.69
N ASN A 23 30.93 19.24 -11.74
CA ASN A 23 30.97 18.44 -12.94
C ASN A 23 29.75 17.53 -12.95
N SER A 24 28.70 17.95 -13.68
CA SER A 24 27.77 16.99 -14.24
C SER A 24 28.60 15.94 -14.98
N LEU A 25 28.46 14.66 -14.61
CA LEU A 25 29.21 13.59 -15.28
C LEU A 25 29.02 13.71 -16.79
N THR A 26 30.13 13.64 -17.53
CA THR A 26 30.08 13.64 -18.99
C THR A 26 29.25 12.44 -19.47
N LYS A 27 28.66 12.55 -20.66
CA LYS A 27 27.95 11.44 -21.31
C LYS A 27 28.78 10.14 -21.29
N ASN A 28 30.10 10.25 -21.45
CA ASN A 28 31.05 9.13 -21.39
C ASN A 28 31.18 8.51 -19.99
N GLN A 29 31.27 9.32 -18.93
CA GLN A 29 31.29 8.82 -17.55
C GLN A 29 30.00 8.08 -17.20
N VAL A 30 28.85 8.59 -17.64
CA VAL A 30 27.55 7.92 -17.43
C VAL A 30 27.42 6.64 -18.26
N ILE A 31 27.95 6.62 -19.49
CA ILE A 31 28.04 5.39 -20.27
C ILE A 31 28.92 4.37 -19.54
N LYS A 32 30.07 4.76 -18.99
CA LYS A 32 30.97 3.87 -18.24
C LYS A 32 30.31 3.28 -16.99
N ILE A 33 29.56 4.07 -16.21
CA ILE A 33 28.79 3.58 -15.05
C ILE A 33 27.67 2.63 -15.50
N LYS A 34 26.89 3.01 -16.54
CA LYS A 34 25.86 2.13 -17.13
C LYS A 34 26.46 0.83 -17.66
N GLN A 35 27.66 0.90 -18.24
CA GLN A 35 28.41 -0.25 -18.69
C GLN A 35 28.84 -1.10 -17.53
N GLN A 36 29.41 -0.57 -16.43
CA GLN A 36 29.75 -1.35 -15.23
C GLN A 36 28.53 -2.12 -14.68
N VAL A 37 27.37 -1.48 -14.60
CA VAL A 37 26.11 -2.15 -14.20
C VAL A 37 25.71 -3.27 -15.18
N ASN A 38 26.03 -3.13 -16.47
CA ASN A 38 25.82 -4.15 -17.50
C ASN A 38 26.98 -5.17 -17.62
N PHE A 39 28.19 -4.83 -17.19
CA PHE A 39 29.45 -5.60 -17.36
C PHE A 39 29.64 -6.66 -16.28
N ILE A 40 28.90 -6.56 -15.17
CA ILE A 40 29.02 -7.47 -14.01
C ILE A 40 28.20 -8.76 -14.21
N ASP A 41 27.78 -8.99 -15.45
CA ASP A 41 27.16 -10.19 -15.96
C ASP A 41 28.15 -11.32 -16.39
N PRO A 42 29.45 -11.48 -15.99
CA PRO A 42 30.22 -12.63 -16.46
C PRO A 42 29.81 -13.93 -15.77
N LEU A 43 29.45 -13.95 -14.48
CA LEU A 43 29.08 -15.22 -13.82
C LEU A 43 27.65 -15.66 -14.18
N VAL A 44 26.74 -14.69 -14.37
CA VAL A 44 25.35 -14.93 -14.80
C VAL A 44 25.26 -15.08 -16.33
N ASN A 45 26.01 -14.32 -17.14
CA ASN A 45 26.14 -14.59 -18.57
C ASN A 45 27.06 -15.75 -18.91
N LYS A 46 28.07 -16.17 -18.14
CA LYS A 46 28.80 -17.40 -18.48
C LYS A 46 27.91 -18.64 -18.26
N ALA A 47 26.90 -18.53 -17.40
CA ALA A 47 25.77 -19.45 -17.32
C ALA A 47 24.72 -19.25 -18.44
N ARG A 48 24.48 -18.01 -18.92
CA ARG A 48 23.43 -17.67 -19.92
C ARG A 48 23.89 -17.46 -21.39
N SER A 49 25.16 -17.28 -21.70
CA SER A 49 25.67 -16.89 -23.02
C SER A 49 25.85 -18.09 -23.95
N LYS A 50 26.01 -19.29 -23.37
CA LYS A 50 25.73 -20.56 -24.06
C LYS A 50 24.22 -20.78 -24.32
N GLU A 51 23.32 -19.97 -23.74
CA GLU A 51 21.85 -20.17 -23.79
C GLU A 51 21.06 -19.16 -24.65
N SER A 52 21.66 -18.20 -25.37
CA SER A 52 20.85 -17.17 -26.08
C SER A 52 20.07 -17.71 -27.30
N LYS A 53 20.54 -18.77 -27.96
CA LYS A 53 19.74 -19.60 -28.88
C LYS A 53 18.87 -20.63 -28.13
N LEU A 54 19.32 -21.10 -26.96
CA LEU A 54 18.66 -22.13 -26.13
C LEU A 54 17.43 -21.61 -25.34
N ASN A 55 17.35 -20.32 -25.02
CA ASN A 55 16.25 -19.74 -24.23
C ASN A 55 14.91 -19.70 -24.99
N LYS A 56 14.93 -19.51 -26.32
CA LYS A 56 13.71 -19.66 -27.13
C LYS A 56 13.23 -21.11 -27.14
N GLU A 57 14.12 -22.10 -27.15
CA GLU A 57 13.74 -23.52 -27.11
C GLU A 57 13.27 -24.00 -25.74
N LYS A 58 13.97 -23.61 -24.66
CA LYS A 58 13.61 -23.88 -23.26
C LYS A 58 12.16 -23.46 -22.97
N TYR A 59 11.76 -22.28 -23.43
CA TYR A 59 10.39 -21.78 -23.25
C TYR A 59 9.40 -22.36 -24.27
N LYS A 60 9.84 -22.73 -25.49
CA LYS A 60 8.97 -23.40 -26.47
C LYS A 60 8.43 -24.74 -25.94
N LYS A 61 9.28 -25.58 -25.34
CA LYS A 61 8.85 -26.90 -24.79
C LYS A 61 7.84 -26.73 -23.66
N SER A 62 8.07 -25.79 -22.73
CA SER A 62 7.12 -25.53 -21.64
C SER A 62 5.80 -24.90 -22.12
N LYS A 63 5.79 -24.16 -23.24
CA LYS A 63 4.56 -23.56 -23.80
C LYS A 63 3.46 -24.60 -24.06
N VAL A 64 3.81 -25.78 -24.56
CA VAL A 64 2.83 -26.86 -24.81
C VAL A 64 2.17 -27.32 -23.51
N ILE A 65 2.95 -27.47 -22.44
CA ILE A 65 2.45 -27.82 -21.09
C ILE A 65 1.52 -26.72 -20.57
N PHE A 66 1.90 -25.45 -20.67
CA PHE A 66 1.06 -24.33 -20.25
C PHE A 66 -0.24 -24.23 -21.07
N ASN A 67 -0.23 -24.60 -22.35
CA ASN A 67 -1.43 -24.72 -23.17
C ASN A 67 -2.35 -25.84 -22.66
N SER A 68 -1.81 -27.01 -22.31
CA SER A 68 -2.57 -28.10 -21.69
C SER A 68 -3.15 -27.69 -20.33
N ILE A 69 -2.39 -26.98 -19.49
CA ILE A 69 -2.87 -26.40 -18.22
C ILE A 69 -4.02 -25.40 -18.47
N LYS A 70 -3.90 -24.52 -19.47
CA LYS A 70 -4.94 -23.54 -19.83
C LYS A 70 -6.23 -24.24 -20.27
N LYS A 71 -6.11 -25.34 -21.02
CA LYS A 71 -7.21 -26.22 -21.42
C LYS A 71 -7.71 -27.13 -20.30
N LYS A 72 -7.06 -27.13 -19.13
CA LYS A 72 -7.30 -28.05 -17.99
C LYS A 72 -7.13 -29.54 -18.37
N ASN A 73 -6.35 -29.85 -19.41
CA ASN A 73 -5.99 -31.22 -19.74
C ASN A 73 -4.80 -31.66 -18.86
N TRP A 74 -5.12 -32.06 -17.64
CA TRP A 74 -4.13 -32.40 -16.61
C TRP A 74 -3.35 -33.69 -16.93
N SER A 75 -3.99 -34.67 -17.58
CA SER A 75 -3.33 -35.92 -17.97
C SER A 75 -2.18 -35.63 -18.94
N GLU A 76 -2.49 -34.89 -20.00
CA GLU A 76 -1.49 -34.50 -21.00
C GLU A 76 -0.42 -33.58 -20.41
N ALA A 77 -0.81 -32.60 -19.58
CA ALA A 77 0.15 -31.73 -18.93
C ALA A 77 1.15 -32.50 -18.05
N ASN A 78 0.69 -33.52 -17.31
CA ASN A 78 1.55 -34.39 -16.50
C ASN A 78 2.44 -35.29 -17.36
N LYS A 79 1.90 -35.87 -18.44
CA LYS A 79 2.66 -36.67 -19.41
C LYS A 79 3.82 -35.88 -20.00
N LEU A 80 3.54 -34.67 -20.49
CA LEU A 80 4.53 -33.78 -21.08
C LEU A 80 5.56 -33.27 -20.05
N ALA A 81 5.18 -33.15 -18.78
CA ALA A 81 6.08 -32.72 -17.70
C ALA A 81 6.90 -33.87 -17.08
N LYS A 82 6.73 -35.13 -17.51
CA LYS A 82 7.29 -36.33 -16.85
C LYS A 82 8.80 -36.26 -16.55
N ASN A 83 9.57 -35.62 -17.42
CA ASN A 83 11.04 -35.54 -17.30
C ASN A 83 11.55 -34.19 -16.74
N ASN A 84 10.67 -33.35 -16.18
CA ASN A 84 11.06 -32.07 -15.59
C ASN A 84 10.29 -31.81 -14.29
N GLU A 85 11.01 -31.89 -13.17
CA GLU A 85 10.43 -31.80 -11.84
C GLU A 85 9.76 -30.43 -11.56
N VAL A 86 10.37 -29.34 -12.01
CA VAL A 86 9.79 -27.98 -11.88
C VAL A 86 8.48 -27.88 -12.62
N LEU A 87 8.39 -28.43 -13.84
CA LEU A 87 7.16 -28.42 -14.63
C LEU A 87 6.07 -29.31 -14.02
N LYS A 88 6.41 -30.46 -13.43
CA LYS A 88 5.45 -31.26 -12.66
C LYS A 88 4.88 -30.47 -11.50
N LYS A 89 5.73 -29.83 -10.70
CA LYS A 89 5.30 -28.98 -9.59
C LYS A 89 4.42 -27.81 -10.06
N ILE A 90 4.70 -27.22 -11.22
CA ILE A 90 3.83 -26.20 -11.84
C ILE A 90 2.45 -26.77 -12.18
N VAL A 91 2.39 -27.95 -12.82
CA VAL A 91 1.13 -28.61 -13.16
C VAL A 91 0.34 -28.92 -11.89
N ASP A 92 0.99 -29.47 -10.86
CA ASP A 92 0.39 -29.78 -9.57
C ASP A 92 -0.12 -28.53 -8.86
N TRP A 93 0.68 -27.46 -8.81
CA TRP A 93 0.26 -26.19 -8.23
C TRP A 93 -1.01 -25.65 -8.91
N HIS A 94 -1.06 -25.70 -10.24
CA HIS A 94 -2.25 -25.29 -11.00
C HIS A 94 -3.45 -26.19 -10.73
N PHE A 95 -3.24 -27.50 -10.75
CA PHE A 95 -4.26 -28.50 -10.51
C PHE A 95 -4.89 -28.33 -9.12
N LEU A 96 -4.07 -28.26 -8.07
CA LEU A 96 -4.51 -28.15 -6.68
C LEU A 96 -5.18 -26.79 -6.40
N ASN A 97 -4.74 -25.72 -7.05
CA ASN A 97 -5.40 -24.41 -6.94
C ASN A 97 -6.72 -24.32 -7.72
N GLN A 98 -6.98 -25.19 -8.70
CA GLN A 98 -8.23 -25.18 -9.48
C GLN A 98 -9.24 -26.25 -9.02
N ASN A 99 -8.78 -27.36 -8.45
CA ASN A 99 -9.64 -28.45 -8.02
C ASN A 99 -10.00 -28.32 -6.54
N ASN A 100 -11.27 -28.60 -6.22
CA ASN A 100 -11.83 -28.46 -4.88
C ASN A 100 -12.52 -29.76 -4.42
N ASN A 101 -11.78 -30.86 -4.44
CA ASN A 101 -12.31 -32.18 -4.07
C ASN A 101 -11.51 -32.76 -2.91
N SER A 102 -12.21 -33.33 -1.92
CA SER A 102 -11.59 -33.90 -0.72
C SER A 102 -10.67 -35.08 -1.00
N LYS A 103 -10.83 -35.80 -2.12
CA LYS A 103 -9.91 -36.87 -2.53
C LYS A 103 -8.48 -36.40 -2.75
N TYR A 104 -8.26 -35.09 -2.95
CA TYR A 104 -6.94 -34.50 -3.14
C TYR A 104 -6.32 -33.97 -1.84
N PHE A 105 -6.90 -34.26 -0.67
CA PHE A 105 -6.37 -33.80 0.62
C PHE A 105 -4.90 -34.21 0.81
N ASN A 106 -4.57 -35.50 0.70
CA ASN A 106 -3.20 -36.00 0.88
C ASN A 106 -2.23 -35.44 -0.16
N ARG A 107 -2.63 -35.34 -1.44
CA ARG A 107 -1.81 -34.71 -2.48
C ARG A 107 -1.56 -33.23 -2.20
N THR A 108 -2.56 -32.50 -1.71
CA THR A 108 -2.41 -31.07 -1.35
C THR A 108 -1.50 -30.91 -0.15
N LYS A 109 -1.66 -31.76 0.88
CA LYS A 109 -0.81 -31.79 2.07
C LYS A 109 0.65 -32.00 1.68
N LYS A 110 0.92 -33.08 0.94
CA LYS A 110 2.26 -33.43 0.44
C LYS A 110 2.89 -32.27 -0.34
N PHE A 111 2.15 -31.69 -1.29
CA PHE A 111 2.64 -30.55 -2.06
C PHE A 111 3.02 -29.34 -1.17
N VAL A 112 2.20 -29.01 -0.17
CA VAL A 112 2.44 -27.88 0.75
C VAL A 112 3.64 -28.11 1.67
N GLU A 113 3.88 -29.37 2.06
CA GLU A 113 5.02 -29.79 2.90
C GLU A 113 6.33 -29.79 2.11
N GLU A 114 6.33 -30.32 0.89
CA GLU A 114 7.50 -30.40 0.02
C GLU A 114 7.87 -29.06 -0.66
N ASN A 115 6.93 -28.12 -0.75
CA ASN A 115 7.11 -26.86 -1.47
C ASN A 115 6.70 -25.65 -0.60
N PRO A 116 7.35 -25.45 0.56
CA PRO A 116 6.93 -24.46 1.56
C PRO A 116 7.05 -23.01 1.09
N ASP A 117 7.92 -22.76 0.11
CA ASP A 117 8.24 -21.49 -0.52
C ASP A 117 7.36 -21.17 -1.75
N TRP A 118 6.42 -22.03 -2.14
CA TRP A 118 5.54 -21.78 -3.28
C TRP A 118 4.37 -20.83 -2.97
N PRO A 119 3.93 -20.01 -3.95
CA PRO A 119 2.87 -19.04 -3.73
C PRO A 119 1.54 -19.71 -3.41
N GLN A 120 0.65 -18.97 -2.74
CA GLN A 120 -0.70 -19.40 -2.40
C GLN A 120 -0.80 -20.57 -1.39
N LYS A 121 0.26 -20.88 -0.63
CA LYS A 121 0.22 -21.83 0.50
C LYS A 121 -1.00 -21.63 1.42
N LYS A 122 -1.31 -20.38 1.79
CA LYS A 122 -2.49 -20.06 2.60
C LYS A 122 -3.81 -20.45 1.94
N GLN A 123 -3.93 -20.33 0.61
CA GLN A 123 -5.12 -20.71 -0.14
C GLN A 123 -5.26 -22.23 -0.19
N LEU A 124 -4.18 -22.96 -0.45
CA LEU A 124 -4.16 -24.42 -0.43
C LEU A 124 -4.53 -24.96 0.95
N ARG A 125 -3.95 -24.40 2.03
CA ARG A 125 -4.34 -24.74 3.42
C ARG A 125 -5.81 -24.46 3.71
N ARG A 126 -6.35 -23.31 3.26
CA ARG A 126 -7.79 -23.01 3.40
C ARG A 126 -8.66 -24.07 2.71
N LYS A 127 -8.27 -24.54 1.53
CA LYS A 127 -8.98 -25.62 0.83
C LYS A 127 -8.90 -26.93 1.59
N MET A 128 -7.71 -27.31 2.07
CA MET A 128 -7.53 -28.51 2.89
C MET A 128 -8.46 -28.50 4.10
N GLU A 129 -8.55 -27.40 4.84
CA GLU A 129 -9.46 -27.26 5.97
C GLU A 129 -10.95 -27.39 5.59
N LEU A 130 -11.32 -27.03 4.36
CA LEU A 130 -12.68 -27.24 3.86
C LEU A 130 -12.96 -28.72 3.54
N PHE A 131 -11.91 -29.52 3.32
CA PHE A 131 -11.99 -30.93 2.93
C PHE A 131 -11.74 -31.91 4.05
N ILE A 132 -11.24 -31.47 5.21
CA ILE A 132 -11.20 -32.30 6.43
C ILE A 132 -12.62 -32.81 6.68
N ASN A 133 -12.82 -34.12 6.48
CA ASN A 133 -14.09 -34.82 6.51
C ASN A 133 -14.00 -36.06 7.43
N LYS A 134 -15.05 -36.88 7.44
CA LYS A 134 -15.21 -38.06 8.32
C LYS A 134 -14.13 -39.15 8.14
N ASN A 135 -13.32 -39.12 7.08
CA ASN A 135 -12.34 -40.16 6.79
C ASN A 135 -11.02 -39.97 7.55
N LEU A 136 -10.78 -38.79 8.14
CA LEU A 136 -9.65 -38.57 9.05
C LEU A 136 -10.12 -38.85 10.48
N ASN A 137 -9.33 -39.61 11.23
CA ASN A 137 -9.59 -39.81 12.65
C ASN A 137 -9.28 -38.53 13.45
N ASN A 138 -9.80 -38.42 14.68
CA ASN A 138 -9.64 -37.18 15.45
C ASN A 138 -8.17 -36.88 15.76
N LYS A 139 -7.33 -37.90 16.00
CA LYS A 139 -5.89 -37.75 16.30
C LYS A 139 -5.14 -37.14 15.11
N GLU A 140 -5.46 -37.54 13.89
CA GLU A 140 -4.90 -36.95 12.67
C GLU A 140 -5.31 -35.49 12.49
N ILE A 141 -6.58 -35.16 12.77
CA ILE A 141 -7.07 -33.79 12.71
C ILE A 141 -6.36 -32.91 13.74
N ILE A 142 -6.19 -33.40 14.97
CA ILE A 142 -5.48 -32.69 16.04
C ILE A 142 -4.03 -32.44 15.64
N LYS A 143 -3.30 -33.49 15.25
CA LYS A 143 -1.90 -33.39 14.82
C LYS A 143 -1.73 -32.38 13.69
N TYR A 144 -2.62 -32.40 12.69
CA TYR A 144 -2.59 -31.44 11.59
C TYR A 144 -2.74 -29.99 12.09
N PHE A 145 -3.70 -29.71 12.97
CA PHE A 145 -3.95 -28.35 13.45
C PHE A 145 -2.98 -27.86 14.52
N GLU A 146 -2.30 -28.76 15.23
CA GLU A 146 -1.16 -28.43 16.10
C GLU A 146 0.04 -27.94 15.28
N THR A 147 0.33 -28.58 14.14
CA THR A 147 1.35 -28.08 13.20
C THR A 147 0.87 -26.85 12.42
N TYR A 148 -0.41 -26.83 12.03
CA TYR A 148 -0.97 -25.82 11.13
C TYR A 148 -2.25 -25.20 11.69
N PRO A 149 -2.16 -24.18 12.56
CA PRO A 149 -3.32 -23.58 13.22
C PRO A 149 -4.44 -23.18 12.24
N PRO A 150 -5.73 -23.39 12.60
CA PRO A 150 -6.83 -23.22 11.66
C PRO A 150 -6.99 -21.79 11.11
N ILE A 151 -7.13 -21.67 9.79
CA ILE A 151 -7.31 -20.41 9.05
C ILE A 151 -8.80 -20.11 8.82
N THR A 152 -9.60 -21.15 8.60
CA THR A 152 -11.03 -21.07 8.28
C THR A 152 -11.89 -21.34 9.51
N THR A 153 -13.14 -20.86 9.47
CA THR A 153 -14.11 -21.19 10.52
C THR A 153 -14.40 -22.69 10.54
N LYS A 154 -14.50 -23.34 9.38
CA LYS A 154 -14.72 -24.80 9.31
C LYS A 154 -13.57 -25.58 9.95
N GLY A 155 -12.33 -25.24 9.61
CA GLY A 155 -11.15 -25.87 10.22
C GLY A 155 -11.09 -25.68 11.73
N ALA A 156 -11.39 -24.46 12.22
CA ALA A 156 -11.42 -24.19 13.66
C ALA A 156 -12.49 -25.02 14.39
N VAL A 157 -13.67 -25.17 13.79
CA VAL A 157 -14.75 -26.01 14.33
C VAL A 157 -14.34 -27.48 14.33
N ASN A 158 -13.78 -27.99 13.23
CA ASN A 158 -13.30 -29.37 13.15
C ASN A 158 -12.22 -29.67 14.20
N TYR A 159 -11.32 -28.72 14.45
CA TYR A 159 -10.28 -28.86 15.47
C TYR A 159 -10.87 -28.95 16.87
N VAL A 160 -11.80 -28.05 17.20
CA VAL A 160 -12.54 -28.06 18.47
C VAL A 160 -13.31 -29.38 18.65
N ASP A 161 -13.97 -29.87 17.59
CA ASP A 161 -14.68 -31.15 17.61
C ASP A 161 -13.76 -32.33 17.88
N ALA A 162 -12.64 -32.40 17.18
CA ALA A 162 -11.66 -33.48 17.35
C ALA A 162 -11.06 -33.46 18.76
N LEU A 163 -10.62 -32.28 19.24
CA LEU A 163 -10.10 -32.13 20.60
C LEU A 163 -11.13 -32.49 21.66
N LYS A 164 -12.39 -32.08 21.50
CA LYS A 164 -13.45 -32.42 22.46
C LYS A 164 -13.64 -33.93 22.55
N LYS A 165 -13.60 -34.64 21.43
CA LYS A 165 -13.75 -36.11 21.39
C LYS A 165 -12.60 -36.83 22.07
N GLU A 166 -11.36 -36.35 21.87
CA GLU A 166 -10.17 -37.02 22.43
C GLU A 166 -9.84 -36.59 23.86
N LYS A 167 -10.06 -35.32 24.22
CA LYS A 167 -9.64 -34.72 25.51
C LYS A 167 -10.80 -34.38 26.44
N GLY A 168 -12.05 -34.57 26.01
CA GLY A 168 -13.23 -34.18 26.78
C GLY A 168 -13.60 -32.69 26.65
N LEU A 169 -14.83 -32.35 27.03
CA LEU A 169 -15.39 -31.01 26.89
C LEU A 169 -14.66 -29.96 27.75
N GLU A 170 -14.30 -30.34 28.98
CA GLU A 170 -13.77 -29.43 29.99
C GLU A 170 -12.39 -28.88 29.60
N ASN A 171 -11.53 -29.76 29.08
CA ASN A 171 -10.18 -29.41 28.62
C ASN A 171 -10.16 -28.49 27.39
N VAL A 172 -11.28 -28.37 26.66
CA VAL A 172 -11.36 -27.62 25.40
C VAL A 172 -12.27 -26.38 25.52
N LYS A 173 -12.88 -26.13 26.69
CA LYS A 173 -13.83 -25.04 26.92
C LYS A 173 -13.29 -23.66 26.50
N ASN A 174 -12.03 -23.37 26.81
CA ASN A 174 -11.40 -22.08 26.49
C ASN A 174 -11.25 -21.89 24.98
N LEU A 175 -10.87 -22.94 24.25
CA LEU A 175 -10.76 -22.90 22.79
C LEU A 175 -12.13 -22.76 22.12
N ILE A 176 -13.17 -23.42 22.66
CA ILE A 176 -14.56 -23.28 22.20
C ILE A 176 -15.00 -21.81 22.32
N ARG A 177 -14.81 -21.19 23.48
CA ARG A 177 -15.16 -19.79 23.75
C ARG A 177 -14.42 -18.85 22.82
N LYS A 178 -13.10 -19.00 22.68
CA LYS A 178 -12.28 -18.21 21.75
C LYS A 178 -12.77 -18.36 20.30
N THR A 179 -13.06 -19.58 19.87
CA THR A 179 -13.56 -19.88 18.52
C THR A 179 -14.90 -19.20 18.28
N TRP A 180 -15.82 -19.23 19.25
CA TRP A 180 -17.09 -18.52 19.18
C TRP A 180 -16.88 -17.01 19.03
N ILE A 181 -16.03 -16.40 19.85
CA ILE A 181 -15.81 -14.94 19.84
C ILE A 181 -15.15 -14.49 18.53
N GLU A 182 -14.12 -15.20 18.07
CA GLU A 182 -13.22 -14.69 17.03
C GLU A 182 -13.61 -15.06 15.60
N ARG A 183 -14.25 -16.22 15.39
CA ARG A 183 -14.49 -16.73 14.04
C ARG A 183 -15.70 -16.11 13.38
N LYS A 184 -15.65 -16.08 12.05
CA LYS A 184 -16.72 -15.55 11.18
C LYS A 184 -17.65 -16.70 10.79
N PHE A 185 -18.83 -16.76 11.38
CA PHE A 185 -19.79 -17.82 11.12
C PHE A 185 -20.82 -17.38 10.07
N THR A 186 -21.21 -18.32 9.20
CA THR A 186 -22.48 -18.21 8.46
C THR A 186 -23.66 -18.38 9.42
N ARG A 187 -24.89 -18.14 8.93
CA ARG A 187 -26.11 -18.36 9.75
C ARG A 187 -26.19 -19.81 10.25
N SER A 188 -26.01 -20.80 9.35
CA SER A 188 -26.06 -22.22 9.70
C SER A 188 -24.97 -22.59 10.71
N GLN A 189 -23.72 -22.25 10.42
CA GLN A 189 -22.58 -22.60 11.28
C GLN A 189 -22.74 -21.99 12.69
N SER A 190 -23.27 -20.77 12.79
CA SER A 190 -23.51 -20.12 14.09
C SER A 190 -24.57 -20.85 14.91
N LYS A 191 -25.67 -21.27 14.28
CA LYS A 191 -26.76 -22.01 14.94
C LYS A 191 -26.27 -23.38 15.42
N ASP A 192 -25.57 -24.10 14.55
CA ASP A 192 -25.02 -25.42 14.83
C ASP A 192 -23.96 -25.39 15.94
N PHE A 193 -22.99 -24.47 15.85
CA PHE A 193 -21.95 -24.32 16.88
C PHE A 193 -22.57 -23.99 18.25
N TYR A 194 -23.52 -23.06 18.29
CA TYR A 194 -24.21 -22.73 19.55
C TYR A 194 -24.96 -23.94 20.12
N LYS A 195 -25.73 -24.67 19.29
CA LYS A 195 -26.47 -25.87 19.71
C LYS A 195 -25.53 -26.89 20.38
N ARG A 196 -24.33 -27.10 19.81
CA ARG A 196 -23.35 -28.08 20.28
C ARG A 196 -22.62 -27.70 21.57
N TYR A 197 -22.40 -26.40 21.80
CA TYR A 197 -21.53 -25.93 22.89
C TYR A 197 -22.18 -24.95 23.86
N LYS A 198 -23.50 -24.73 23.80
CA LYS A 198 -24.23 -23.82 24.71
C LYS A 198 -23.96 -24.07 26.20
N LYS A 199 -23.59 -25.29 26.61
CA LYS A 199 -23.29 -25.64 28.01
C LYS A 199 -22.00 -25.00 28.54
N VAL A 200 -21.04 -24.67 27.67
CA VAL A 200 -19.73 -24.08 28.08
C VAL A 200 -19.57 -22.62 27.68
N LEU A 201 -20.42 -22.13 26.76
CA LEU A 201 -20.45 -20.74 26.34
C LEU A 201 -21.17 -19.91 27.41
N ARG A 202 -20.52 -18.86 27.88
CA ARG A 202 -21.06 -17.96 28.90
C ARG A 202 -21.63 -16.70 28.27
N ILE A 203 -22.34 -15.95 29.09
CA ILE A 203 -22.91 -14.66 28.70
C ILE A 203 -21.82 -13.66 28.30
N GLU A 204 -20.65 -13.69 28.95
CA GLU A 204 -19.52 -12.81 28.61
C GLU A 204 -18.95 -13.12 27.23
N ASP A 205 -18.97 -14.39 26.82
CA ASP A 205 -18.49 -14.81 25.49
C ASP A 205 -19.45 -14.33 24.39
N HIS A 206 -20.75 -14.24 24.71
CA HIS A 206 -21.76 -13.67 23.82
C HIS A 206 -21.62 -12.16 23.69
N ASP A 207 -21.39 -11.47 24.81
CA ASP A 207 -21.13 -10.03 24.88
C ASP A 207 -19.85 -9.66 24.09
N ALA A 208 -18.75 -10.37 24.32
CA ALA A 208 -17.49 -10.15 23.61
C ALA A 208 -17.63 -10.36 22.08
N ARG A 209 -18.42 -11.37 21.69
CA ARG A 209 -18.70 -11.65 20.28
C ARG A 209 -19.50 -10.53 19.64
N ILE A 210 -20.64 -10.14 20.22
CA ILE A 210 -21.50 -9.11 19.60
C ILE A 210 -20.75 -7.77 19.46
N GLU A 211 -19.90 -7.43 20.43
CA GLU A 211 -19.04 -6.23 20.38
C GLU A 211 -18.07 -6.28 19.20
N LYS A 212 -17.37 -7.40 19.02
CA LYS A 212 -16.49 -7.58 17.86
C LYS A 212 -17.27 -7.48 16.53
N LEU A 213 -18.48 -7.99 16.49
CA LEU A 213 -19.31 -8.00 15.29
C LEU A 213 -19.83 -6.61 14.93
N THR A 214 -20.22 -5.78 15.90
CA THR A 214 -20.62 -4.40 15.66
C THR A 214 -19.44 -3.57 15.14
N TRP A 215 -18.27 -3.65 15.77
CA TRP A 215 -17.05 -2.95 15.32
C TRP A 215 -16.59 -3.35 13.91
N THR A 216 -16.72 -4.64 13.57
CA THR A 216 -16.40 -5.14 12.22
C THR A 216 -17.52 -4.91 11.19
N GLY A 217 -18.67 -4.39 11.62
CA GLY A 217 -19.81 -4.09 10.75
C GLY A 217 -20.62 -5.30 10.30
N ARG A 218 -20.50 -6.45 10.96
CA ARG A 218 -21.23 -7.69 10.68
C ARG A 218 -22.66 -7.63 11.24
N SER A 219 -23.42 -6.60 10.88
CA SER A 219 -24.73 -6.26 11.49
C SER A 219 -25.74 -7.42 11.51
N TYR A 220 -25.80 -8.24 10.47
CA TYR A 220 -26.70 -9.40 10.42
C TYR A 220 -26.32 -10.52 11.39
N GLU A 221 -25.03 -10.72 11.64
CA GLU A 221 -24.59 -11.71 12.63
C GLU A 221 -24.69 -11.15 14.04
N ALA A 222 -24.35 -9.88 14.25
CA ALA A 222 -24.56 -9.19 15.52
C ALA A 222 -26.03 -9.27 15.95
N ARG A 223 -26.99 -9.05 15.03
CA ARG A 223 -28.43 -9.16 15.33
C ARG A 223 -28.82 -10.54 15.87
N ARG A 224 -28.21 -11.62 15.35
CA ARG A 224 -28.48 -12.99 15.83
C ARG A 224 -27.96 -13.25 17.23
N MET A 225 -27.05 -12.41 17.74
CA MET A 225 -26.54 -12.50 19.11
C MET A 225 -27.46 -11.82 20.13
N LEU A 226 -28.39 -10.94 19.71
CA LEU A 226 -29.26 -10.20 20.62
C LEU A 226 -30.04 -11.08 21.61
N PRO A 227 -30.57 -12.26 21.25
CA PRO A 227 -31.25 -13.12 22.20
C PRO A 227 -30.31 -13.71 23.27
N LEU A 228 -29.02 -13.81 22.96
CA LEU A 228 -28.02 -14.53 23.75
C LEU A 228 -27.23 -13.64 24.72
N ILE A 229 -27.33 -12.31 24.60
CA ILE A 229 -26.55 -11.36 25.40
C ILE A 229 -27.32 -10.90 26.64
N ASN A 230 -26.62 -10.21 27.54
CA ASN A 230 -27.23 -9.64 28.75
C ASN A 230 -28.42 -8.72 28.37
N LYS A 231 -29.56 -8.89 29.06
CA LYS A 231 -30.80 -8.14 28.80
C LYS A 231 -30.57 -6.62 28.80
N ASN A 232 -29.77 -6.11 29.74
CA ASN A 232 -29.48 -4.68 29.90
C ASN A 232 -28.71 -4.12 28.69
N LYS A 233 -27.92 -4.94 27.99
CA LYS A 233 -27.16 -4.53 26.80
C LYS A 233 -27.90 -4.73 25.48
N LYS A 234 -29.08 -5.38 25.46
CA LYS A 234 -29.81 -5.68 24.21
C LYS A 234 -30.19 -4.41 23.45
N LYS A 235 -30.69 -3.41 24.16
CA LYS A 235 -31.08 -2.12 23.56
C LYS A 235 -29.88 -1.39 22.97
N LEU A 236 -28.77 -1.31 23.72
CA LEU A 236 -27.49 -0.76 23.28
C LEU A 236 -27.02 -1.37 21.95
N TYR A 237 -26.90 -2.70 21.87
CA TYR A 237 -26.42 -3.35 20.65
C TYR A 237 -27.41 -3.27 19.49
N ASN A 238 -28.72 -3.29 19.77
CA ASN A 238 -29.73 -3.07 18.74
C ASN A 238 -29.58 -1.67 18.11
N ALA A 239 -29.38 -0.63 18.93
CA ALA A 239 -29.13 0.72 18.46
C ALA A 239 -27.83 0.80 17.62
N LYS A 240 -26.72 0.21 18.07
CA LYS A 240 -25.47 0.10 17.27
C LYS A 240 -25.75 -0.52 15.89
N ILE A 241 -26.56 -1.58 15.82
CA ILE A 241 -26.94 -2.27 14.57
C ILE A 241 -27.80 -1.39 13.66
N ILE A 242 -28.79 -0.67 14.22
CA ILE A 242 -29.69 0.24 13.49
C ILE A 242 -28.88 1.39 12.88
N LEU A 243 -28.05 2.06 13.69
CA LEU A 243 -27.14 3.13 13.25
C LEU A 243 -26.20 2.67 12.14
N ARG A 244 -25.57 1.50 12.30
CA ARG A 244 -24.65 0.93 11.31
C ARG A 244 -25.30 0.80 9.94
N ARG A 245 -26.54 0.32 9.93
CA ARG A 245 -27.37 0.06 8.75
C ARG A 245 -28.05 1.32 8.21
N ARG A 246 -28.08 2.40 8.98
CA ARG A 246 -28.90 3.60 8.71
C ARG A 246 -30.37 3.24 8.48
N ALA A 247 -30.89 2.32 9.30
CA ALA A 247 -32.33 2.04 9.31
C ALA A 247 -33.10 3.18 9.98
N GLY A 248 -34.41 3.26 9.78
CA GLY A 248 -35.29 4.20 10.48
C GLY A 248 -35.29 4.00 11.99
N ASN A 249 -35.86 4.96 12.72
CA ASN A 249 -36.04 4.94 14.18
C ASN A 249 -34.74 4.89 14.99
N ALA A 250 -33.65 5.45 14.46
CA ALA A 250 -32.37 5.49 15.15
C ALA A 250 -32.46 6.26 16.49
N ASP A 251 -33.18 7.38 16.51
CA ASP A 251 -33.32 8.20 17.72
C ASP A 251 -34.14 7.49 18.80
N GLN A 252 -35.26 6.85 18.42
CA GLN A 252 -36.05 6.00 19.33
C GLN A 252 -35.22 4.82 19.88
N ALA A 253 -34.40 4.19 19.03
CA ALA A 253 -33.52 3.12 19.48
C ALA A 253 -32.49 3.61 20.51
N ILE A 254 -32.00 4.86 20.37
CA ILE A 254 -31.06 5.47 21.31
C ILE A 254 -31.78 5.88 22.61
N SER A 255 -32.96 6.50 22.53
CA SER A 255 -33.70 6.95 23.72
C SER A 255 -34.13 5.81 24.63
N SER A 256 -34.26 4.60 24.09
CA SER A 256 -34.59 3.42 24.87
C SER A 256 -33.43 2.87 25.72
N ILE A 257 -32.19 3.30 25.47
CA ILE A 257 -30.96 2.79 26.13
C ILE A 257 -30.86 3.34 27.55
N ASP A 258 -30.44 2.49 28.48
CA ASP A 258 -30.18 2.87 29.87
C ASP A 258 -29.07 3.94 29.93
N THR A 259 -29.21 4.91 30.84
CA THR A 259 -28.41 6.16 30.82
C THR A 259 -26.91 5.92 31.00
N ASP A 260 -26.52 4.91 31.78
CA ASP A 260 -25.15 4.46 32.01
C ASP A 260 -24.47 3.92 30.74
N LEU A 261 -25.26 3.40 29.79
CA LEU A 261 -24.76 2.82 28.53
C LEU A 261 -24.69 3.81 27.37
N LEU A 262 -25.19 5.05 27.53
CA LEU A 262 -25.17 6.06 26.46
C LEU A 262 -23.75 6.50 26.06
N ASN A 263 -22.80 6.38 26.99
CA ASN A 263 -21.39 6.70 26.80
C ASN A 263 -20.56 5.51 26.29
N ASP A 264 -21.19 4.37 25.98
CA ASP A 264 -20.50 3.24 25.35
C ASP A 264 -19.78 3.70 24.07
N GLN A 265 -18.48 3.42 24.01
CA GLN A 265 -17.63 3.88 22.93
C GLN A 265 -18.10 3.41 21.53
N GLY A 266 -18.58 2.17 21.42
CA GLY A 266 -19.09 1.62 20.16
C GLY A 266 -20.38 2.30 19.70
N LEU A 267 -21.24 2.72 20.64
CA LEU A 267 -22.43 3.52 20.37
C LEU A 267 -22.05 4.92 19.90
N VAL A 268 -21.16 5.61 20.62
CA VAL A 268 -20.64 6.93 20.23
C VAL A 268 -20.03 6.87 18.83
N TYR A 269 -19.23 5.85 18.53
CA TYR A 269 -18.65 5.64 17.20
C TYR A 269 -19.71 5.47 16.10
N GLU A 270 -20.74 4.63 16.29
CA GLU A 270 -21.78 4.44 15.27
C GLU A 270 -22.66 5.69 15.12
N ARG A 271 -22.91 6.42 16.20
CA ARG A 271 -23.59 7.74 16.22
C ARG A 271 -22.79 8.79 15.43
N LEU A 272 -21.47 8.84 15.62
CA LEU A 272 -20.54 9.69 14.89
C LEU A 272 -20.59 9.39 13.39
N ARG A 273 -20.37 8.12 13.02
CA ARG A 273 -20.36 7.66 11.64
C ARG A 273 -21.69 7.94 10.94
N TRP A 274 -22.81 7.74 11.63
CA TRP A 274 -24.14 8.03 11.10
C TRP A 274 -24.29 9.53 10.80
N ARG A 275 -23.96 10.41 11.76
CA ARG A 275 -24.03 11.88 11.59
C ARG A 275 -23.16 12.38 10.44
N ARG A 276 -21.91 11.92 10.36
CA ARG A 276 -21.01 12.27 9.24
C ARG A 276 -21.60 11.84 7.90
N LYS A 277 -22.14 10.62 7.79
CA LYS A 277 -22.78 10.16 6.55
C LYS A 277 -24.04 10.94 6.19
N SER A 278 -24.73 11.48 7.18
CA SER A 278 -25.87 12.38 7.02
C SER A 278 -25.45 13.86 6.89
N ARG A 279 -24.14 14.16 6.77
CA ARG A 279 -23.56 15.51 6.64
C ARG A 279 -23.84 16.45 7.84
N LEU A 280 -24.18 15.89 9.00
CA LEU A 280 -24.43 16.62 10.23
C LEU A 280 -23.11 16.86 10.99
N TYR A 281 -22.21 17.66 10.42
CA TYR A 281 -20.83 17.79 10.92
C TYR A 281 -20.73 18.52 12.26
N LYS A 282 -21.59 19.52 12.51
CA LYS A 282 -21.63 20.26 13.78
C LYS A 282 -21.96 19.31 14.94
N THR A 283 -23.11 18.64 14.86
CA THR A 283 -23.52 17.67 15.90
C THR A 283 -22.65 16.42 15.94
N ALA A 284 -21.90 16.12 14.88
CA ALA A 284 -20.88 15.07 14.89
C ALA A 284 -19.67 15.49 15.72
N TYR A 285 -19.21 16.74 15.60
CA TYR A 285 -18.14 17.31 16.43
C TYR A 285 -18.57 17.39 17.89
N ASP A 286 -19.75 17.96 18.17
CA ASP A 286 -20.26 18.15 19.54
C ASP A 286 -20.36 16.80 20.30
N LEU A 287 -20.67 15.71 19.58
CA LEU A 287 -20.76 14.36 20.15
C LEU A 287 -19.41 13.81 20.66
N ILE A 288 -18.29 14.26 20.10
CA ILE A 288 -16.96 13.66 20.33
C ILE A 288 -15.95 14.65 20.90
N ASN A 289 -16.43 15.76 21.46
CA ASN A 289 -15.62 16.78 22.07
C ASN A 289 -16.01 16.92 23.56
N PRO A 290 -15.29 16.28 24.50
CA PRO A 290 -14.04 15.53 24.30
C PRO A 290 -14.26 14.10 23.77
N LEU A 291 -13.20 13.49 23.25
CA LEU A 291 -13.19 12.09 22.82
C LEU A 291 -13.25 11.15 24.03
N PRO A 292 -13.85 9.95 23.87
CA PRO A 292 -13.76 8.90 24.88
C PRO A 292 -12.31 8.54 25.20
N ASN A 293 -12.01 8.27 26.47
CA ASN A 293 -10.71 7.72 26.90
C ASN A 293 -10.52 6.29 26.37
N ASN A 294 -9.25 5.85 26.26
CA ASN A 294 -8.87 4.48 25.86
C ASN A 294 -9.49 4.02 24.53
N LEU A 295 -9.09 4.68 23.42
CA LEU A 295 -9.76 4.50 22.13
C LEU A 295 -9.61 3.09 21.53
N LYS A 296 -10.61 2.21 21.65
CA LYS A 296 -10.64 0.95 20.90
C LYS A 296 -10.70 1.20 19.38
N TYR A 297 -9.89 0.46 18.64
CA TYR A 297 -9.81 0.52 17.17
C TYR A 297 -9.50 1.92 16.62
N GLU A 298 -8.43 2.55 17.13
CA GLU A 298 -7.99 3.93 16.80
C GLU A 298 -8.08 4.28 15.31
N ARG A 299 -7.65 3.41 14.40
CA ARG A 299 -7.76 3.66 12.93
C ARG A 299 -9.18 3.92 12.43
N LYS A 300 -10.20 3.34 13.07
CA LYS A 300 -11.61 3.61 12.73
C LYS A 300 -12.02 5.00 13.19
N TRP A 301 -11.64 5.38 14.40
CA TRP A 301 -11.87 6.73 14.92
C TRP A 301 -11.17 7.77 14.07
N TRP A 302 -9.90 7.58 13.77
CA TRP A 302 -9.12 8.46 12.92
C TRP A 302 -9.74 8.69 11.55
N TYR A 303 -10.26 7.64 10.91
CA TYR A 303 -10.95 7.77 9.63
C TYR A 303 -12.15 8.74 9.71
N GLU A 304 -12.93 8.68 10.79
CA GLU A 304 -14.10 9.54 10.97
C GLU A 304 -13.70 10.96 11.43
N ILE A 305 -12.77 11.05 12.38
CA ILE A 305 -12.24 12.32 12.94
C ILE A 305 -11.54 13.14 11.87
N SER A 306 -10.63 12.54 11.08
CA SER A 306 -9.90 13.26 10.03
C SER A 306 -10.83 13.89 8.99
N ILE A 307 -12.00 13.28 8.71
CA ILE A 307 -13.02 13.87 7.83
C ILE A 307 -13.69 15.08 8.49
N ILE A 308 -14.03 14.97 9.79
CA ILE A 308 -14.66 16.07 10.54
C ILE A 308 -13.70 17.25 10.66
N VAL A 309 -12.44 16.99 10.99
CA VAL A 309 -11.37 17.99 11.10
C VAL A 309 -11.16 18.71 9.78
N ARG A 310 -11.10 17.98 8.66
CA ARG A 310 -11.05 18.60 7.32
C ARG A 310 -12.26 19.52 7.11
N LYS A 311 -13.45 19.10 7.53
CA LYS A 311 -14.66 19.92 7.37
C LYS A 311 -14.66 21.17 8.26
N LEU A 312 -14.12 21.09 9.48
CA LEU A 312 -13.93 22.24 10.35
C LEU A 312 -12.95 23.25 9.75
N ILE A 313 -11.81 22.78 9.20
CA ILE A 313 -10.86 23.63 8.48
C ILE A 313 -11.53 24.31 7.28
N GLU A 314 -12.32 23.56 6.50
CA GLU A 314 -13.08 24.12 5.38
C GLU A 314 -14.09 25.21 5.80
N ASN A 315 -14.61 25.14 7.02
CA ASN A 315 -15.52 26.11 7.60
C ASN A 315 -14.79 27.22 8.38
N LYS A 316 -13.45 27.25 8.35
CA LYS A 316 -12.59 28.16 9.12
C LYS A 316 -12.69 28.01 10.65
N GLU A 317 -13.20 26.87 11.14
CA GLU A 317 -13.29 26.54 12.57
C GLU A 317 -11.97 25.92 13.08
N TYR A 318 -10.86 26.63 12.88
CA TYR A 318 -9.51 26.07 13.07
C TYR A 318 -9.20 25.65 14.51
N LYS A 319 -9.66 26.44 15.51
CA LYS A 319 -9.45 26.10 16.94
C LYS A 319 -10.11 24.77 17.29
N LYS A 320 -11.36 24.55 16.86
CA LYS A 320 -12.07 23.28 17.05
C LYS A 320 -11.35 22.12 16.37
N ALA A 321 -10.84 22.35 15.16
CA ALA A 321 -10.09 21.35 14.40
C ALA A 321 -8.80 20.95 15.14
N TYR A 322 -8.05 21.92 15.65
CA TYR A 322 -6.82 21.70 16.42
C TYR A 322 -7.08 20.92 17.71
N TYR A 323 -8.00 21.39 18.56
CA TYR A 323 -8.25 20.75 19.85
C TYR A 323 -8.80 19.33 19.71
N LEU A 324 -9.62 19.04 18.69
CA LEU A 324 -10.07 17.68 18.42
C LEU A 324 -8.93 16.74 18.00
N ILE A 325 -8.00 17.21 17.16
CA ILE A 325 -6.83 16.40 16.80
C ILE A 325 -5.89 16.24 17.99
N LYS A 326 -5.64 17.29 18.76
CA LYS A 326 -4.80 17.25 19.96
C LYS A 326 -5.36 16.24 20.97
N ASP A 327 -6.67 16.26 21.19
CA ASP A 327 -7.35 15.31 22.07
C ASP A 327 -7.30 13.86 21.54
N PHE A 328 -7.32 13.67 20.22
CA PHE A 328 -7.08 12.35 19.64
C PHE A 328 -5.64 11.89 19.86
N SER A 329 -4.68 12.79 19.64
CA SER A 329 -3.26 12.52 19.74
C SER A 329 -2.86 12.07 21.14
N SER A 330 -3.36 12.74 22.19
CA SER A 330 -3.10 12.36 23.59
C SER A 330 -3.68 11.00 24.00
N LYS A 331 -4.57 10.43 23.18
CA LYS A 331 -5.27 9.16 23.44
C LYS A 331 -4.90 8.06 22.42
N SER A 332 -4.01 8.34 21.48
CA SER A 332 -3.64 7.43 20.40
C SER A 332 -2.22 6.90 20.57
N ASN A 333 -2.07 5.58 20.52
CA ASN A 333 -0.76 4.93 20.47
C ASN A 333 -0.36 4.55 19.03
N GLU A 334 -1.33 4.22 18.18
CA GLU A 334 -1.08 3.68 16.84
C GLU A 334 -0.90 4.77 15.76
N LEU A 335 -1.44 5.96 16.01
CA LEU A 335 -1.51 7.05 15.02
C LEU A 335 -0.93 8.36 15.54
N LEU A 336 -0.16 8.31 16.63
CA LEU A 336 0.45 9.48 17.27
C LEU A 336 1.21 10.35 16.27
N SER A 337 2.05 9.77 15.43
CA SER A 337 2.80 10.55 14.43
C SER A 337 1.90 11.30 13.43
N GLU A 338 0.86 10.63 12.90
CA GLU A 338 -0.06 11.26 11.92
C GLU A 338 -0.93 12.34 12.58
N SER A 339 -1.36 12.13 13.83
CA SER A 339 -2.16 13.10 14.59
C SER A 339 -1.35 14.31 15.07
N GLU A 340 -0.15 14.10 15.61
CA GLU A 340 0.76 15.17 16.02
C GLU A 340 1.11 16.07 14.83
N TRP A 341 1.47 15.48 13.68
CA TRP A 341 1.75 16.28 12.48
C TRP A 341 0.53 17.13 12.09
N TYR A 342 -0.66 16.54 12.18
CA TYR A 342 -1.88 17.24 11.78
C TYR A 342 -2.23 18.37 12.78
N ALA A 343 -1.99 18.19 14.09
CA ALA A 343 -2.10 19.27 15.07
C ALA A 343 -1.12 20.40 14.77
N GLY A 344 0.16 20.06 14.55
CA GLY A 344 1.22 21.01 14.20
C GLY A 344 0.91 21.80 12.94
N TRP A 345 0.43 21.14 11.88
CA TRP A 345 0.03 21.80 10.64
C TRP A 345 -1.12 22.80 10.87
N ILE A 346 -2.14 22.45 11.65
CA ILE A 346 -3.25 23.37 11.93
C ILE A 346 -2.76 24.58 12.73
N ALA A 347 -1.91 24.35 13.74
CA ALA A 347 -1.33 25.40 14.56
C ALA A 347 -0.46 26.35 13.74
N TYR A 348 0.43 25.80 12.90
CA TYR A 348 1.36 26.53 12.04
C TYR A 348 0.64 27.37 10.97
N GLU A 349 -0.33 26.78 10.27
CA GLU A 349 -0.93 27.35 9.07
C GLU A 349 -2.10 28.30 9.38
N PHE A 350 -2.86 28.06 10.45
CA PHE A 350 -4.15 28.73 10.63
C PHE A 350 -4.34 29.47 11.96
N LEU A 351 -3.57 29.16 13.01
CA LEU A 351 -3.88 29.62 14.36
C LEU A 351 -2.91 30.66 14.93
N ASN A 352 -1.80 30.95 14.24
CA ASN A 352 -0.77 31.89 14.71
C ASN A 352 -0.38 31.64 16.19
N PHE A 353 -0.38 30.39 16.62
CA PHE A 353 0.11 30.02 17.95
C PHE A 353 1.62 30.23 18.05
N ASP A 354 2.10 30.36 19.29
CA ASP A 354 3.52 30.44 19.59
C ASP A 354 4.28 29.33 18.89
N SER A 355 5.46 29.67 18.37
CA SER A 355 6.14 28.77 17.47
C SER A 355 6.56 27.46 18.11
N GLU A 356 6.83 27.48 19.41
CA GLU A 356 7.12 26.29 20.21
C GLU A 356 6.00 25.23 20.11
N ILE A 357 4.72 25.63 20.03
CA ILE A 357 3.60 24.69 19.98
C ILE A 357 3.63 23.85 18.70
N HIS A 358 3.76 24.50 17.55
CA HIS A 358 3.76 23.77 16.27
C HIS A 358 5.08 23.04 16.03
N ILE A 359 6.21 23.58 16.49
CA ILE A 359 7.51 22.90 16.49
C ILE A 359 7.39 21.58 17.26
N ASN A 360 6.95 21.61 18.53
CA ASN A 360 6.85 20.41 19.37
C ASN A 360 5.96 19.34 18.74
N HIS A 361 4.84 19.72 18.12
CA HIS A 361 4.00 18.78 17.37
C HIS A 361 4.74 18.12 16.19
N PHE A 362 5.52 18.88 15.42
CA PHE A 362 6.30 18.30 14.32
C PHE A 362 7.44 17.39 14.84
N LEU A 363 8.08 17.74 15.95
CA LEU A 363 9.11 16.91 16.59
C LEU A 363 8.53 15.60 17.13
N ASN A 364 7.44 15.67 17.91
CA ASN A 364 6.72 14.49 18.40
C ASN A 364 6.30 13.59 17.24
N SER A 365 5.82 14.17 16.14
CA SER A 365 5.48 13.41 14.95
C SER A 365 6.69 12.69 14.36
N TYR A 366 7.83 13.37 14.26
CA TYR A 366 9.06 12.80 13.75
C TYR A 366 9.55 11.65 14.63
N GLU A 367 9.52 11.78 15.95
CA GLU A 367 10.04 10.77 16.89
C GLU A 367 9.19 9.50 16.93
N ASN A 368 7.88 9.60 16.71
CA ASN A 368 6.92 8.49 16.88
C ASN A 368 6.60 7.70 15.59
N THR A 369 7.52 7.66 14.62
CA THR A 369 7.33 6.88 13.38
C THR A 369 8.66 6.40 12.81
N ASP A 370 8.69 5.24 12.16
CA ASP A 370 9.81 4.80 11.31
C ASP A 370 9.47 4.91 9.82
N HIS A 371 8.28 5.40 9.48
CA HIS A 371 7.86 5.53 8.11
C HIS A 371 8.62 6.69 7.44
N LYS A 372 9.48 6.38 6.47
CA LYS A 372 10.33 7.33 5.73
C LYS A 372 9.59 8.58 5.25
N GLY A 373 8.43 8.41 4.63
CA GLY A 373 7.63 9.54 4.14
C GLY A 373 7.01 10.40 5.26
N GLU A 374 6.79 9.85 6.45
CA GLU A 374 6.32 10.62 7.62
C GLU A 374 7.50 11.34 8.27
N LYS A 375 8.66 10.68 8.42
CA LYS A 375 9.91 11.32 8.86
C LYS A 375 10.29 12.51 7.98
N ALA A 376 10.32 12.32 6.66
CA ALA A 376 10.62 13.39 5.71
C ALA A 376 9.64 14.57 5.87
N LYS A 377 8.34 14.25 5.98
CA LYS A 377 7.31 15.24 6.17
C LYS A 377 7.49 16.03 7.47
N SER A 378 7.61 15.35 8.61
CA SER A 378 7.71 16.01 9.90
C SER A 378 9.01 16.80 10.06
N GLY A 379 10.13 16.27 9.54
CA GLY A 379 11.40 17.00 9.52
C GLY A 379 11.35 18.26 8.66
N TYR A 380 10.74 18.20 7.46
CA TYR A 380 10.55 19.39 6.63
C TYR A 380 9.72 20.47 7.34
N TRP A 381 8.59 20.09 7.95
CA TRP A 381 7.72 21.05 8.63
C TRP A 381 8.33 21.60 9.93
N ALA A 382 9.15 20.82 10.64
CA ALA A 382 9.98 21.32 11.74
C ALA A 382 11.00 22.35 11.25
N GLY A 383 11.70 22.09 10.14
CA GLY A 383 12.62 23.05 9.52
C GLY A 383 11.92 24.36 9.18
N ARG A 384 10.76 24.28 8.52
CA ARG A 384 9.89 25.43 8.21
C ARG A 384 9.43 26.22 9.44
N ALA A 385 9.21 25.53 10.55
CA ALA A 385 8.79 26.13 11.80
C ALA A 385 9.93 26.92 12.47
N TYR A 386 11.15 26.39 12.45
CA TYR A 386 12.35 27.10 12.91
C TYR A 386 12.74 28.25 11.98
N GLU A 387 12.60 28.08 10.66
CA GLU A 387 12.84 29.14 9.66
C GLU A 387 11.94 30.36 9.93
N LYS A 388 10.67 30.13 10.30
CA LYS A 388 9.69 31.19 10.60
C LYS A 388 10.09 32.07 11.80
N ILE A 389 10.89 31.55 12.73
CA ILE A 389 11.42 32.31 13.89
C ILE A 389 12.90 32.70 13.71
N ASN A 390 13.41 32.65 12.48
CA ASN A 390 14.79 32.97 12.11
C ASN A 390 15.85 32.11 12.84
N ASN A 391 15.50 30.92 13.32
CA ASN A 391 16.47 29.97 13.86
C ASN A 391 17.05 29.12 12.72
N ILE A 392 18.03 29.68 12.03
CA ILE A 392 18.62 29.09 10.81
C ILE A 392 19.35 27.77 11.11
N GLU A 393 20.03 27.68 12.24
CA GLU A 393 20.78 26.47 12.64
C GLU A 393 19.85 25.26 12.77
N LEU A 394 18.79 25.38 13.58
CA LEU A 394 17.83 24.29 13.76
C LEU A 394 16.99 24.06 12.49
N SER A 395 16.67 25.11 11.74
CA SER A 395 16.01 24.97 10.44
C SER A 395 16.82 24.07 9.50
N ASN A 396 18.12 24.34 9.34
CA ASN A 396 19.00 23.58 8.49
C ASN A 396 19.17 22.14 8.98
N LEU A 397 19.33 21.93 10.29
CA LEU A 397 19.42 20.58 10.89
C LEU A 397 18.18 19.72 10.54
N TRP A 398 16.98 20.29 10.64
CA TRP A 398 15.75 19.55 10.35
C TRP A 398 15.53 19.33 8.86
N TYR A 399 15.93 20.27 8.01
CA TYR A 399 15.99 20.06 6.57
C TYR A 399 17.01 18.97 6.20
N GLU A 400 18.18 18.91 6.82
CA GLU A 400 19.15 17.83 6.59
C GLU A 400 18.59 16.46 6.95
N ASN A 401 17.90 16.36 8.08
CA ASN A 401 17.26 15.11 8.50
C ASN A 401 16.13 14.67 7.55
N SER A 402 15.37 15.61 7.01
CA SER A 402 14.35 15.34 5.99
C SER A 402 14.96 14.98 4.63
N ALA A 403 16.03 15.67 4.21
CA ALA A 403 16.68 15.50 2.90
C ALA A 403 17.31 14.10 2.71
N LYS A 404 17.55 13.35 3.79
CA LYS A 404 17.94 11.92 3.74
C LYS A 404 16.94 11.05 2.95
N TYR A 405 15.68 11.46 2.87
CA TYR A 405 14.62 10.72 2.18
C TYR A 405 14.37 11.24 0.76
N VAL A 406 15.39 11.06 -0.10
CA VAL A 406 15.50 11.66 -1.45
C VAL A 406 14.41 11.28 -2.45
N THR A 407 13.63 10.23 -2.20
CA THR A 407 12.48 9.81 -3.04
C THR A 407 11.14 10.33 -2.51
N GLU A 408 11.11 10.87 -1.29
CA GLU A 408 9.93 11.42 -0.64
C GLU A 408 9.82 12.91 -0.96
N PHE A 409 8.59 13.37 -1.24
CA PHE A 409 8.32 14.75 -1.66
C PHE A 409 8.93 15.81 -0.72
N TYR A 410 8.73 15.67 0.59
CA TYR A 410 9.26 16.61 1.57
C TYR A 410 10.78 16.50 1.77
N GLY A 411 11.35 15.31 1.54
CA GLY A 411 12.80 15.16 1.54
C GLY A 411 13.43 15.90 0.37
N GLN A 412 12.79 15.86 -0.81
CA GLN A 412 13.21 16.66 -1.96
C GLN A 412 13.05 18.17 -1.74
N LEU A 413 11.95 18.61 -1.11
CA LEU A 413 11.80 20.03 -0.74
C LEU A 413 12.90 20.48 0.23
N SER A 414 13.22 19.65 1.22
CA SER A 414 14.32 19.95 2.13
C SER A 414 15.67 19.97 1.40
N HIS A 415 15.92 19.03 0.50
CA HIS A 415 17.13 19.01 -0.33
C HIS A 415 17.29 20.31 -1.14
N GLU A 416 16.20 20.83 -1.73
CA GLU A 416 16.19 22.13 -2.41
C GLU A 416 16.48 23.30 -1.47
N LYS A 417 16.08 23.24 -0.19
CA LYS A 417 16.36 24.30 0.80
C LYS A 417 17.84 24.38 1.19
N ILE A 418 18.51 23.25 1.40
CA ILE A 418 19.88 23.22 1.96
C ILE A 418 21.00 22.95 0.95
N ASN A 419 20.71 22.31 -0.18
CA ASN A 419 21.75 21.74 -1.05
C ASN A 419 21.38 21.80 -2.55
N THR A 420 21.05 22.99 -3.05
CA THR A 420 20.68 23.23 -4.46
C THR A 420 21.77 22.83 -5.47
N ASN A 421 23.03 22.72 -5.03
CA ASN A 421 24.17 22.41 -5.90
C ASN A 421 24.54 20.91 -5.92
N LYS A 422 23.91 20.06 -5.10
CA LYS A 422 24.17 18.61 -5.07
C LYS A 422 23.08 17.84 -5.81
N SER A 423 23.49 16.74 -6.46
CA SER A 423 22.55 15.78 -7.05
C SER A 423 21.62 15.23 -5.97
N LEU A 424 20.34 15.07 -6.29
CA LEU A 424 19.34 14.54 -5.36
C LEU A 424 19.67 13.09 -4.93
N ILE A 425 20.02 12.23 -5.89
CA ILE A 425 20.47 10.85 -5.63
C ILE A 425 21.93 10.70 -6.08
N PRO A 426 22.84 10.10 -5.30
CA PRO A 426 24.18 9.78 -5.78
C PRO A 426 24.14 8.92 -7.05
N ASN A 427 24.99 9.22 -8.05
CA ASN A 427 24.95 8.53 -9.34
C ASN A 427 25.16 7.00 -9.21
N GLU A 428 26.02 6.58 -8.28
CA GLU A 428 26.24 5.16 -7.98
C GLU A 428 24.94 4.44 -7.56
N GLU A 429 24.09 5.09 -6.76
CA GLU A 429 22.80 4.52 -6.37
C GLU A 429 21.76 4.62 -7.48
N LEU A 430 21.72 5.75 -8.19
CA LEU A 430 20.74 6.02 -9.24
C LEU A 430 20.87 5.02 -10.39
N TYR A 431 22.11 4.75 -10.82
CA TYR A 431 22.41 3.80 -11.88
C TYR A 431 22.63 2.37 -11.35
N GLY A 432 22.92 2.23 -10.06
CA GLY A 432 23.03 0.95 -9.36
C GLY A 432 24.46 0.46 -9.18
N LYS A 433 24.62 -0.43 -8.20
CA LYS A 433 25.82 -1.26 -7.99
C LYS A 433 25.43 -2.74 -8.01
N ASN A 434 26.42 -3.62 -8.18
CA ASN A 434 26.18 -5.05 -8.03
C ASN A 434 26.01 -5.39 -6.54
N LEU A 435 24.94 -6.13 -6.23
CA LEU A 435 24.63 -6.61 -4.88
C LEU A 435 24.66 -8.14 -4.79
N PHE A 436 25.02 -8.82 -5.88
CA PHE A 436 25.11 -10.27 -5.97
C PHE A 436 26.24 -10.82 -5.11
N ILE A 437 25.95 -11.88 -4.36
CA ILE A 437 26.92 -12.66 -3.60
C ILE A 437 26.85 -14.15 -4.00
N LYS A 438 27.86 -14.94 -3.64
CA LYS A 438 27.96 -16.37 -3.99
C LYS A 438 26.71 -17.16 -3.55
N ASP A 439 26.17 -16.88 -2.37
CA ASP A 439 24.98 -17.54 -1.81
C ASP A 439 23.71 -17.31 -2.64
N ASP A 440 23.69 -16.30 -3.52
CA ASP A 440 22.57 -16.07 -4.43
C ASP A 440 22.53 -17.06 -5.61
N LEU A 441 23.58 -17.84 -5.83
CA LEU A 441 23.61 -18.90 -6.85
C LEU A 441 22.56 -19.99 -6.56
N ASP A 442 22.44 -20.40 -5.30
CA ASP A 442 21.47 -21.42 -4.88
C ASP A 442 20.04 -20.94 -5.11
N PHE A 443 19.79 -19.64 -4.94
CA PHE A 443 18.50 -19.04 -5.23
C PHE A 443 18.14 -19.15 -6.72
N VAL A 444 19.06 -18.83 -7.63
CA VAL A 444 18.84 -18.95 -9.09
C VAL A 444 18.64 -20.42 -9.49
N ASN A 445 19.26 -21.35 -8.77
CA ASN A 445 19.11 -22.79 -9.00
C ASN A 445 17.86 -23.40 -8.38
N SER A 446 17.17 -22.68 -7.48
CA SER A 446 15.97 -23.17 -6.80
C SER A 446 14.79 -23.44 -7.76
N ASP A 447 13.95 -24.40 -7.39
CA ASP A 447 12.73 -24.74 -8.14
C ASP A 447 11.77 -23.55 -8.25
N ILE A 448 11.64 -22.74 -7.19
CA ILE A 448 10.72 -21.60 -7.19
C ILE A 448 11.18 -20.48 -8.12
N TYR A 449 12.50 -20.26 -8.24
CA TYR A 449 13.05 -19.30 -9.19
C TYR A 449 12.80 -19.77 -10.63
N LYS A 450 13.19 -21.01 -10.93
CA LYS A 450 12.94 -21.64 -12.24
C LYS A 450 11.46 -21.64 -12.60
N ALA A 451 10.58 -21.95 -11.65
CA ALA A 451 9.14 -21.90 -11.85
C ALA A 451 8.64 -20.47 -12.12
N SER A 452 9.19 -19.47 -11.44
CA SER A 452 8.85 -18.06 -11.64
C SER A 452 9.26 -17.55 -13.02
N GLU A 453 10.45 -17.96 -13.50
CA GLU A 453 10.92 -17.67 -14.86
C GLU A 453 9.98 -18.29 -15.91
N LEU A 454 9.60 -19.57 -15.75
CA LEU A 454 8.64 -20.25 -16.63
C LEU A 454 7.24 -19.60 -16.59
N MET A 455 6.80 -19.13 -15.42
CA MET A 455 5.54 -18.41 -15.26
C MET A 455 5.54 -17.05 -15.95
N LEU A 456 6.68 -16.33 -15.95
CA LEU A 456 6.84 -15.10 -16.73
C LEU A 456 6.81 -15.37 -18.23
N ALA A 457 7.47 -16.44 -18.68
CA ALA A 457 7.55 -16.81 -20.09
C ALA A 457 6.21 -17.27 -20.68
N ASN A 458 5.52 -18.18 -20.00
CA ASN A 458 4.39 -18.95 -20.56
C ASN A 458 3.13 -18.93 -19.70
N GLY A 459 3.22 -18.46 -18.45
CA GLY A 459 2.09 -18.35 -17.54
C GLY A 459 1.17 -17.17 -17.84
N THR A 460 0.04 -17.10 -17.13
CA THR A 460 -0.79 -15.89 -17.17
C THR A 460 -0.10 -14.75 -16.42
N ARG A 461 -0.30 -13.48 -16.83
CA ARG A 461 0.25 -12.32 -16.09
C ARG A 461 -0.11 -12.32 -14.60
N LYS A 462 -1.30 -12.82 -14.25
CA LYS A 462 -1.75 -12.98 -12.85
C LYS A 462 -0.87 -13.98 -12.10
N ASN A 463 -0.58 -15.13 -12.69
CA ASN A 463 0.24 -16.16 -12.05
C ASN A 463 1.71 -15.73 -11.98
N ALA A 464 2.25 -15.15 -13.06
CA ALA A 464 3.59 -14.55 -13.03
C ALA A 464 3.72 -13.53 -11.89
N LYS A 465 2.72 -12.64 -11.73
CA LYS A 465 2.69 -11.67 -10.63
C LYS A 465 2.65 -12.34 -9.26
N LEU A 466 1.92 -13.45 -9.10
CA LEU A 466 1.87 -14.21 -7.84
C LEU A 466 3.24 -14.81 -7.48
N PHE A 467 3.89 -15.47 -8.44
CA PHE A 467 5.20 -16.11 -8.26
C PHE A 467 6.28 -15.08 -7.95
N ILE A 468 6.40 -14.02 -8.76
CA ILE A 468 7.39 -12.97 -8.53
C ILE A 468 7.12 -12.21 -7.23
N SER A 469 5.86 -11.93 -6.89
CA SER A 469 5.56 -11.33 -5.58
C SER A 469 6.00 -12.21 -4.42
N ASN A 470 5.85 -13.53 -4.55
CA ASN A 470 6.29 -14.48 -3.54
C ASN A 470 7.83 -14.49 -3.42
N LEU A 471 8.56 -14.46 -4.54
CA LEU A 471 10.03 -14.30 -4.51
C LEU A 471 10.45 -13.00 -3.81
N ILE A 472 9.80 -11.87 -4.13
CA ILE A 472 10.13 -10.58 -3.52
C ILE A 472 9.96 -10.64 -2.00
N TYR A 473 8.84 -11.17 -1.51
CA TYR A 473 8.56 -11.16 -0.06
C TYR A 473 9.41 -12.17 0.72
N ASN A 474 9.90 -13.23 0.08
CA ASN A 474 10.74 -14.27 0.70
C ASN A 474 12.24 -14.12 0.40
N SER A 475 12.66 -13.04 -0.27
CA SER A 475 14.07 -12.78 -0.58
C SER A 475 14.91 -12.63 0.70
N LYS A 476 16.05 -13.30 0.73
CA LYS A 476 16.95 -13.34 1.90
C LYS A 476 18.10 -12.33 1.82
N SER A 477 18.47 -11.87 0.63
CA SER A 477 19.60 -10.96 0.42
C SER A 477 19.24 -9.78 -0.50
N PRO A 478 20.05 -8.70 -0.49
CA PRO A 478 19.97 -7.63 -1.48
C PRO A 478 20.16 -8.12 -2.91
N GLY A 479 21.08 -9.06 -3.14
CA GLY A 479 21.35 -9.63 -4.45
C GLY A 479 20.17 -10.42 -5.02
N GLN A 480 19.44 -11.18 -4.20
CA GLN A 480 18.19 -11.83 -4.62
C GLN A 480 17.14 -10.82 -5.11
N LEU A 481 16.96 -9.70 -4.40
CA LEU A 481 16.04 -8.64 -4.84
C LEU A 481 16.48 -8.01 -6.16
N GLN A 482 17.79 -7.81 -6.35
CA GLN A 482 18.34 -7.32 -7.61
C GLN A 482 18.09 -8.31 -8.76
N ILE A 483 18.31 -9.61 -8.54
CA ILE A 483 18.03 -10.68 -9.49
C ILE A 483 16.54 -10.69 -9.86
N ILE A 484 15.63 -10.61 -8.88
CA ILE A 484 14.18 -10.64 -9.12
C ILE A 484 13.73 -9.40 -9.91
N ALA A 485 14.28 -8.21 -9.59
CA ALA A 485 13.99 -6.98 -10.31
C ALA A 485 14.48 -7.06 -11.77
N LYS A 486 15.69 -7.61 -11.97
CA LYS A 486 16.26 -7.88 -13.30
C LYS A 486 15.41 -8.87 -14.09
N LEU A 487 15.09 -10.03 -13.52
CA LEU A 487 14.23 -11.05 -14.13
C LEU A 487 12.90 -10.44 -14.58
N SER A 488 12.28 -9.63 -13.73
CA SER A 488 11.03 -8.94 -14.07
C SER A 488 11.18 -7.98 -15.26
N LYS A 489 12.25 -7.18 -15.27
CA LYS A 489 12.56 -6.26 -16.39
C LYS A 489 12.82 -7.01 -17.69
N ASP A 490 13.61 -8.08 -17.64
CA ASP A 490 14.02 -8.87 -18.81
C ASP A 490 12.80 -9.53 -19.50
N PHE A 491 11.72 -9.79 -18.75
CA PHE A 491 10.43 -10.32 -19.26
C PHE A 491 9.37 -9.23 -19.53
N ASP A 492 9.77 -7.96 -19.71
CA ASP A 492 8.86 -6.84 -19.97
C ASP A 492 7.75 -6.68 -18.91
N ARG A 493 8.15 -6.87 -17.64
CA ARG A 493 7.32 -6.65 -16.43
C ARG A 493 7.93 -5.59 -15.51
N PRO A 494 8.10 -4.33 -15.98
CA PRO A 494 8.59 -3.24 -15.15
C PRO A 494 7.74 -3.02 -13.89
N ASP A 495 6.45 -3.36 -13.90
CA ASP A 495 5.58 -3.29 -12.72
C ASP A 495 6.05 -4.18 -11.56
N LEU A 496 6.65 -5.33 -11.89
CA LEU A 496 7.21 -6.25 -10.91
C LEU A 496 8.63 -5.85 -10.50
N ALA A 497 9.41 -5.26 -11.41
CA ALA A 497 10.73 -4.68 -11.10
C ALA A 497 10.59 -3.51 -10.11
N ILE A 498 9.67 -2.58 -10.37
CA ILE A 498 9.33 -1.46 -9.47
C ILE A 498 8.85 -2.00 -8.12
N LYS A 499 8.05 -3.07 -8.12
CA LYS A 499 7.59 -3.69 -6.88
C LYS A 499 8.76 -4.27 -6.06
N ALA A 500 9.71 -4.92 -6.70
CA ALA A 500 10.92 -5.43 -6.05
C ALA A 500 11.74 -4.27 -5.46
N SER A 501 11.97 -3.20 -6.23
CA SER A 501 12.68 -2.01 -5.75
C SER A 501 12.00 -1.33 -4.58
N LYS A 502 10.67 -1.17 -4.60
CA LYS A 502 9.91 -0.61 -3.46
C LYS A 502 9.99 -1.47 -2.21
N TYR A 503 10.11 -2.79 -2.35
CA TYR A 503 10.32 -3.68 -1.20
C TYR A 503 11.76 -3.60 -0.69
N ALA A 504 12.74 -3.51 -1.59
CA ALA A 504 14.14 -3.30 -1.27
C ALA A 504 14.37 -1.98 -0.50
N GLU A 505 13.72 -0.90 -0.92
CA GLU A 505 13.82 0.42 -0.30
C GLU A 505 13.35 0.43 1.17
N LYS A 506 12.36 -0.40 1.52
CA LYS A 506 11.92 -0.60 2.92
C LYS A 506 13.00 -1.25 3.80
N LYS A 507 13.97 -1.94 3.19
CA LYS A 507 15.12 -2.57 3.84
C LYS A 507 16.40 -1.76 3.64
N ASN A 508 16.29 -0.48 3.26
CA ASN A 508 17.43 0.41 2.95
C ASN A 508 18.32 -0.10 1.80
N ILE A 509 17.73 -0.82 0.84
CA ILE A 509 18.42 -1.30 -0.37
C ILE A 509 17.88 -0.52 -1.57
N TYR A 510 18.74 0.24 -2.23
CA TYR A 510 18.33 1.14 -3.30
C TYR A 510 18.54 0.52 -4.69
N LEU A 511 17.42 0.19 -5.35
CA LEU A 511 17.39 -0.35 -6.71
C LEU A 511 16.75 0.65 -7.68
N TYR A 512 17.19 1.91 -7.66
CA TYR A 512 16.58 3.01 -8.41
C TYR A 512 16.60 2.79 -9.93
N HIS A 513 17.64 2.16 -10.47
CA HIS A 513 17.73 1.81 -11.88
C HIS A 513 16.60 0.89 -12.36
N TYR A 514 16.02 0.06 -11.48
CA TYR A 514 14.81 -0.74 -11.73
C TYR A 514 13.51 -0.02 -11.33
N ALA A 515 13.57 0.89 -10.35
CA ALA A 515 12.40 1.64 -9.88
C ALA A 515 11.92 2.71 -10.87
N TYR A 516 12.81 3.20 -11.74
CA TYR A 516 12.54 4.29 -12.69
C TYR A 516 12.78 3.83 -14.14
N PRO A 517 11.95 2.93 -14.72
CA PRO A 517 12.14 2.44 -16.09
C PRO A 517 11.84 3.53 -17.13
N SER A 518 12.30 3.33 -18.36
CA SER A 518 11.99 4.21 -19.50
C SER A 518 11.17 3.48 -20.56
N LEU A 519 10.33 4.21 -21.28
CA LEU A 519 9.66 3.71 -22.47
C LEU A 519 10.65 3.71 -23.64
N LYS A 520 10.96 2.52 -24.18
CA LYS A 520 11.69 2.39 -25.44
C LYS A 520 10.68 2.31 -26.59
N ASN A 521 10.94 3.03 -27.67
CA ASN A 521 10.19 2.94 -28.93
C ASN A 521 8.71 3.40 -28.89
N TYR A 522 8.32 4.18 -27.89
CA TYR A 522 6.99 4.80 -27.83
C TYR A 522 7.08 6.32 -27.98
N LYS A 523 6.21 6.88 -28.82
CA LYS A 523 6.09 8.32 -29.05
C LYS A 523 5.23 8.94 -27.94
N ILE A 524 5.79 9.90 -27.23
CA ILE A 524 5.08 10.78 -26.29
C ILE A 524 4.66 12.03 -27.06
N TYR A 525 3.53 12.64 -26.69
CA TYR A 525 3.12 13.91 -27.30
C TYR A 525 4.24 14.96 -27.16
N LYS A 526 4.60 15.63 -28.26
CA LYS A 526 5.86 16.38 -28.37
C LYS A 526 5.97 17.57 -27.41
N ASP A 527 4.84 18.17 -27.04
CA ASP A 527 4.78 19.39 -26.23
C ASP A 527 4.57 19.10 -24.73
N VAL A 528 4.73 17.84 -24.28
CA VAL A 528 4.76 17.50 -22.85
C VAL A 528 6.11 16.92 -22.45
N GLU A 529 6.59 17.34 -21.29
CA GLU A 529 7.83 16.82 -20.72
C GLU A 529 7.76 15.30 -20.54
N LYS A 530 8.73 14.62 -21.15
CA LYS A 530 8.82 13.16 -21.17
C LYS A 530 8.96 12.57 -19.76
N GLU A 531 9.75 13.22 -18.91
CA GLU A 531 10.00 12.85 -17.52
C GLU A 531 8.70 12.93 -16.69
N LEU A 532 7.85 13.91 -16.95
CA LEU A 532 6.54 14.03 -16.30
C LEU A 532 5.60 12.89 -16.73
N VAL A 533 5.59 12.53 -18.01
CA VAL A 533 4.82 11.38 -18.50
C VAL A 533 5.30 10.08 -17.83
N TYR A 534 6.61 9.90 -17.66
CA TYR A 534 7.16 8.74 -16.93
C TYR A 534 6.76 8.73 -15.45
N ALA A 535 6.77 9.89 -14.80
CA ALA A 535 6.34 10.05 -13.41
C ALA A 535 4.86 9.67 -13.23
N VAL A 536 3.99 10.12 -14.15
CA VAL A 536 2.56 9.75 -14.19
C VAL A 536 2.40 8.25 -14.43
N ILE A 537 3.05 7.66 -15.44
CA ILE A 537 2.94 6.21 -15.72
C ILE A 537 3.41 5.37 -14.52
N LYS A 538 4.51 5.76 -13.87
CA LYS A 538 5.02 5.08 -12.67
C LYS A 538 3.96 5.03 -11.57
N GLN A 539 3.25 6.14 -11.35
CA GLN A 539 2.23 6.23 -10.31
C GLN A 539 0.91 5.55 -10.71
N GLU A 540 0.49 5.68 -11.96
CA GLU A 540 -0.80 5.18 -12.45
C GLU A 540 -0.83 3.67 -12.60
N SER A 541 0.19 3.08 -13.23
CA SER A 541 0.21 1.65 -13.56
C SER A 541 1.47 0.91 -13.13
N ALA A 542 2.47 1.63 -12.64
CA ALA A 542 3.84 1.11 -12.53
C ALA A 542 4.31 0.49 -13.85
N PHE A 543 3.96 1.12 -14.98
CA PHE A 543 4.26 0.64 -16.34
C PHE A 543 3.56 -0.69 -16.74
N ASP A 544 2.52 -1.15 -16.03
CA ASP A 544 1.72 -2.29 -16.47
C ASP A 544 0.75 -1.89 -17.59
N SER A 545 1.12 -2.22 -18.83
CA SER A 545 0.31 -1.95 -20.04
C SER A 545 -1.10 -2.55 -20.02
N LYS A 546 -1.34 -3.56 -19.17
CA LYS A 546 -2.64 -4.25 -19.05
C LYS A 546 -3.41 -3.87 -17.79
N ALA A 547 -2.98 -2.84 -17.06
CA ALA A 547 -3.63 -2.41 -15.83
C ALA A 547 -5.07 -1.96 -16.07
N ILE A 548 -5.99 -2.41 -15.21
CA ILE A 548 -7.39 -1.98 -15.15
C ILE A 548 -7.73 -1.67 -13.69
N SER A 549 -8.07 -0.42 -13.38
CA SER A 549 -8.47 -0.04 -12.03
C SER A 549 -9.86 -0.55 -11.67
N ARG A 550 -10.19 -0.55 -10.38
CA ARG A 550 -11.51 -0.94 -9.88
C ARG A 550 -12.64 -0.08 -10.45
N VAL A 551 -12.36 1.18 -10.75
CA VAL A 551 -13.33 2.15 -11.31
C VAL A 551 -13.29 2.21 -12.85
N GLY A 552 -12.42 1.41 -13.48
CA GLY A 552 -12.42 1.20 -14.94
C GLY A 552 -11.38 1.98 -15.74
N ALA A 553 -10.42 2.63 -15.09
CA ALA A 553 -9.27 3.27 -15.74
C ALA A 553 -8.33 2.23 -16.36
N ARG A 554 -7.66 2.53 -17.49
CA ARG A 554 -7.01 1.51 -18.34
C ARG A 554 -5.62 1.89 -18.86
N GLY A 555 -4.74 0.89 -18.92
CA GLY A 555 -3.45 0.94 -19.59
C GLY A 555 -2.36 1.65 -18.78
N MET A 556 -1.23 1.97 -19.44
CA MET A 556 -0.05 2.58 -18.81
C MET A 556 -0.36 3.89 -18.09
N MET A 557 -1.19 4.74 -18.70
CA MET A 557 -1.54 6.06 -18.16
C MET A 557 -2.90 6.07 -17.45
N GLN A 558 -3.53 4.89 -17.23
CA GLN A 558 -4.82 4.75 -16.56
C GLN A 558 -5.90 5.74 -17.06
N ILE A 559 -6.10 5.82 -18.37
CA ILE A 559 -7.11 6.71 -18.95
C ILE A 559 -8.51 6.09 -18.80
N MET A 560 -9.47 6.90 -18.37
CA MET A 560 -10.88 6.51 -18.32
C MET A 560 -11.47 6.38 -19.73
N PRO A 561 -12.33 5.39 -20.03
CA PRO A 561 -12.93 5.23 -21.35
C PRO A 561 -13.64 6.47 -21.90
N ALA A 562 -14.28 7.26 -21.02
CA ALA A 562 -14.93 8.53 -21.40
C ALA A 562 -13.91 9.60 -21.81
N THR A 563 -12.85 9.79 -21.03
CA THR A 563 -11.75 10.70 -21.36
C THR A 563 -11.05 10.27 -22.66
N ALA A 564 -10.80 8.97 -22.83
CA ALA A 564 -10.20 8.44 -24.05
C ALA A 564 -11.03 8.73 -25.30
N ASN A 565 -12.37 8.69 -25.21
CA ASN A 565 -13.24 9.03 -26.34
C ASN A 565 -13.08 10.50 -26.75
N ILE A 566 -13.13 11.41 -25.77
CA ILE A 566 -12.95 12.86 -26.00
C ILE A 566 -11.58 13.13 -26.63
N VAL A 567 -10.52 12.61 -26.02
CA VAL A 567 -9.13 12.87 -26.44
C VAL A 567 -8.83 12.23 -27.80
N SER A 568 -9.41 11.06 -28.10
CA SER A 568 -9.22 10.43 -29.41
C SER A 568 -9.74 11.30 -30.55
N LYS A 569 -10.87 11.99 -30.35
CA LYS A 569 -11.41 12.94 -31.34
C LYS A 569 -10.49 14.14 -31.54
N GLN A 570 -9.94 14.69 -30.44
CA GLN A 570 -8.99 15.82 -30.48
C GLN A 570 -7.71 15.46 -31.25
N LEU A 571 -7.23 14.22 -31.10
CA LEU A 571 -6.06 13.70 -31.83
C LEU A 571 -6.40 13.13 -33.21
N LYS A 572 -7.65 13.21 -33.68
CA LYS A 572 -8.12 12.60 -34.94
C LYS A 572 -7.82 11.10 -35.04
N LEU A 573 -7.92 10.39 -33.92
CA LEU A 573 -7.77 8.94 -33.81
C LEU A 573 -9.12 8.26 -33.63
N ASN A 574 -9.29 7.08 -34.23
CA ASN A 574 -10.46 6.25 -33.98
C ASN A 574 -10.48 5.74 -32.53
N TYR A 575 -11.57 6.03 -31.83
CA TYR A 575 -11.77 5.54 -30.47
C TYR A 575 -11.81 4.01 -30.42
N SER A 576 -11.00 3.41 -29.56
CA SER A 576 -11.11 1.98 -29.23
C SER A 576 -10.83 1.70 -27.76
N LYS A 577 -11.86 1.25 -27.04
CA LYS A 577 -11.75 0.82 -25.64
C LYS A 577 -10.80 -0.37 -25.45
N LYS A 578 -10.73 -1.27 -26.44
CA LYS A 578 -9.83 -2.45 -26.42
C LYS A 578 -8.37 -2.03 -26.50
N ARG A 579 -8.05 -1.09 -27.41
CA ARG A 579 -6.70 -0.55 -27.62
C ARG A 579 -6.11 0.09 -26.37
N LEU A 580 -6.93 0.61 -25.44
CA LEU A 580 -6.45 1.14 -24.17
C LEU A 580 -5.60 0.16 -23.34
N THR A 581 -5.74 -1.15 -23.54
CA THR A 581 -4.94 -2.18 -22.84
C THR A 581 -4.15 -3.11 -23.76
N SER A 582 -4.43 -3.08 -25.07
CA SER A 582 -3.75 -3.94 -26.06
C SER A 582 -2.72 -3.20 -26.90
N ASP A 583 -2.77 -1.87 -26.93
CA ASP A 583 -1.91 -1.00 -27.73
C ASP A 583 -1.33 0.09 -26.82
N VAL A 584 -0.06 -0.09 -26.47
CA VAL A 584 0.66 0.82 -25.56
C VAL A 584 0.80 2.20 -26.19
N GLN A 585 1.12 2.27 -27.48
CA GLN A 585 1.31 3.54 -28.18
C GLN A 585 0.01 4.36 -28.17
N TYR A 586 -1.13 3.71 -28.46
CA TYR A 586 -2.44 4.37 -28.39
C TYR A 586 -2.74 4.92 -26.99
N ASN A 587 -2.50 4.13 -25.93
CA ASN A 587 -2.74 4.58 -24.57
C ASN A 587 -1.82 5.76 -24.16
N VAL A 588 -0.53 5.69 -24.50
CA VAL A 588 0.45 6.74 -24.20
C VAL A 588 0.15 8.01 -25.00
N SER A 589 -0.21 7.91 -26.28
CA SER A 589 -0.62 9.08 -27.08
C SER A 589 -1.82 9.80 -26.47
N LEU A 590 -2.88 9.07 -26.13
CA LEU A 590 -4.06 9.68 -25.50
C LEU A 590 -3.73 10.28 -24.12
N GLY A 591 -2.99 9.56 -23.29
CA GLY A 591 -2.73 10.02 -21.93
C GLY A 591 -1.75 11.18 -21.85
N SER A 592 -0.71 11.18 -22.68
CA SER A 592 0.25 12.29 -22.75
C SER A 592 -0.38 13.55 -23.33
N TYR A 593 -1.27 13.43 -24.33
CA TYR A 593 -2.04 14.57 -24.82
C TYR A 593 -3.04 15.09 -23.78
N TYR A 594 -3.74 14.22 -23.06
CA TYR A 594 -4.65 14.67 -21.99
C TYR A 594 -3.90 15.40 -20.87
N LEU A 595 -2.71 14.91 -20.52
CA LEU A 595 -1.85 15.60 -19.56
C LEU A 595 -1.40 16.95 -20.09
N TYR A 596 -0.96 17.02 -21.36
CA TYR A 596 -0.64 18.26 -22.05
C TYR A 596 -1.80 19.26 -22.01
N SER A 597 -3.02 18.87 -22.40
CA SER A 597 -4.17 19.78 -22.40
C SER A 597 -4.47 20.35 -21.02
N LEU A 598 -4.28 19.56 -19.95
CA LEU A 598 -4.43 20.06 -18.58
C LEU A 598 -3.30 21.03 -18.18
N ILE A 599 -2.09 20.82 -18.67
CA ILE A 599 -0.98 21.76 -18.45
C ILE A 599 -1.28 23.08 -19.18
N GLU A 600 -1.79 23.02 -20.41
CA GLU A 600 -2.25 24.22 -21.15
C GLU A 600 -3.37 24.96 -20.40
N ASP A 601 -4.39 24.24 -19.95
CA ASP A 601 -5.55 24.82 -19.27
C ASP A 601 -5.20 25.56 -17.96
N TYR A 602 -4.15 25.09 -17.25
CA TYR A 602 -3.84 25.58 -15.91
C TYR A 602 -2.50 26.30 -15.79
N ASP A 603 -1.58 26.17 -16.74
CA ASP A 603 -0.21 26.68 -16.66
C ASP A 603 0.49 26.25 -15.34
N SER A 604 0.28 25.00 -14.93
CA SER A 604 0.79 24.48 -13.66
C SER A 604 0.78 22.96 -13.63
N TYR A 605 1.95 22.35 -13.37
CA TYR A 605 2.03 20.90 -13.19
C TYR A 605 1.20 20.42 -11.99
N LEU A 606 1.20 21.17 -10.88
CA LEU A 606 0.39 20.84 -9.70
C LEU A 606 -1.10 20.75 -10.06
N LEU A 607 -1.65 21.80 -10.68
CA LEU A 607 -3.08 21.85 -11.02
C LEU A 607 -3.44 20.84 -12.12
N ALA A 608 -2.56 20.63 -13.10
CA ALA A 608 -2.73 19.63 -14.14
C ALA A 608 -2.80 18.21 -13.54
N LEU A 609 -1.91 17.87 -12.60
CA LEU A 609 -1.92 16.57 -11.93
C LEU A 609 -3.17 16.35 -11.07
N ILE A 610 -3.68 17.42 -10.44
CA ILE A 610 -4.98 17.37 -9.75
C ILE A 610 -6.11 17.14 -10.75
N GLY A 611 -6.10 17.85 -11.88
CA GLY A 611 -7.08 17.69 -12.95
C GLY A 611 -7.06 16.27 -13.53
N TYR A 612 -5.87 15.69 -13.66
CA TYR A 612 -5.66 14.34 -14.16
C TYR A 612 -6.26 13.29 -13.22
N ASN A 613 -5.94 13.35 -11.92
CA ASN A 613 -6.38 12.37 -10.94
C ASN A 613 -7.83 12.58 -10.47
N ALA A 614 -8.21 13.83 -10.22
CA ALA A 614 -9.44 14.19 -9.51
C ALA A 614 -10.48 14.88 -10.42
N GLY A 615 -10.11 15.23 -11.65
CA GLY A 615 -10.96 15.86 -12.65
C GLY A 615 -10.92 17.41 -12.61
N PRO A 616 -10.99 18.09 -13.77
CA PRO A 616 -10.96 19.55 -13.89
C PRO A 616 -11.94 20.31 -12.99
N ARG A 617 -13.14 19.76 -12.78
CA ARG A 617 -14.17 20.36 -11.93
C ARG A 617 -13.74 20.50 -10.46
N ARG A 618 -12.84 19.63 -9.97
CA ARG A 618 -12.31 19.74 -8.61
C ARG A 618 -11.23 20.79 -8.50
N VAL A 619 -10.39 20.93 -9.53
CA VAL A 619 -9.38 22.00 -9.63
C VAL A 619 -10.04 23.37 -9.46
N LYS A 620 -11.02 23.69 -10.31
CA LYS A 620 -11.76 24.97 -10.26
C LYS A 620 -12.37 25.23 -8.88
N ARG A 621 -12.95 24.20 -8.26
CA ARG A 621 -13.58 24.31 -6.93
C ARG A 621 -12.56 24.57 -5.83
N TRP A 622 -11.40 23.90 -5.87
CA TRP A 622 -10.37 24.06 -4.84
C TRP A 622 -9.63 25.39 -4.98
N ILE A 623 -9.40 25.88 -6.20
CA ILE A 623 -8.92 27.25 -6.43
C ILE A 623 -9.89 28.26 -5.84
N LYS A 624 -11.19 28.15 -6.15
CA LYS A 624 -12.22 29.03 -5.57
C LYS A 624 -12.24 29.01 -4.03
N LYS A 625 -11.92 27.86 -3.43
CA LYS A 625 -12.04 27.65 -1.98
C LYS A 625 -10.79 28.02 -1.19
N PHE A 626 -9.61 27.74 -1.73
CA PHE A 626 -8.33 27.85 -1.02
C PHE A 626 -7.40 28.92 -1.60
N GLY A 627 -7.84 29.63 -2.65
CA GLY A 627 -7.00 30.54 -3.42
C GLY A 627 -6.29 29.83 -4.57
N ASP A 628 -5.80 30.64 -5.52
CA ASP A 628 -5.06 30.16 -6.68
C ASP A 628 -3.58 29.99 -6.33
N PRO A 629 -3.01 28.76 -6.39
CA PRO A 629 -1.62 28.51 -6.03
C PRO A 629 -0.60 29.13 -7.01
N ARG A 630 -1.07 29.69 -8.14
CA ARG A 630 -0.21 30.35 -9.13
C ARG A 630 0.08 31.81 -8.79
N LYS A 631 -0.69 32.41 -7.88
CA LYS A 631 -0.43 33.78 -7.44
C LYS A 631 0.88 33.87 -6.67
N GLU A 632 1.52 35.03 -6.74
CA GLU A 632 2.68 35.36 -5.92
C GLU A 632 2.30 35.24 -4.44
N ASN A 633 3.27 34.86 -3.60
CA ASN A 633 3.12 34.66 -2.15
C ASN A 633 2.20 33.50 -1.72
N VAL A 634 1.80 32.60 -2.64
CA VAL A 634 1.16 31.34 -2.25
C VAL A 634 2.19 30.22 -2.18
N ASP A 635 2.28 29.61 -1.01
CA ASP A 635 3.17 28.49 -0.81
C ASP A 635 2.57 27.16 -1.27
N TYR A 636 3.26 26.49 -2.18
CA TYR A 636 2.74 25.32 -2.88
C TYR A 636 2.58 24.13 -1.95
N ASP A 637 3.50 23.92 -1.02
CA ASP A 637 3.46 22.80 -0.08
C ASP A 637 2.31 22.93 0.95
N SER A 638 2.08 24.13 1.49
CA SER A 638 0.91 24.49 2.31
C SER A 638 -0.39 24.33 1.52
N TRP A 639 -0.42 24.80 0.27
CA TRP A 639 -1.60 24.68 -0.58
C TRP A 639 -1.94 23.20 -0.89
N ILE A 640 -0.94 22.38 -1.20
CA ILE A 640 -1.10 20.94 -1.42
C ILE A 640 -1.70 20.27 -0.17
N GLU A 641 -1.29 20.68 1.03
CA GLU A 641 -1.85 20.12 2.26
C GLU A 641 -3.32 20.44 2.47
N LYS A 642 -3.85 21.51 1.87
CA LYS A 642 -5.29 21.86 1.91
C LYS A 642 -6.18 20.95 1.05
N ILE A 643 -5.61 20.20 0.09
CA ILE A 643 -6.37 19.26 -0.76
C ILE A 643 -7.18 18.27 0.11
N PRO A 644 -8.52 18.24 0.06
CA PRO A 644 -9.32 17.43 0.99
C PRO A 644 -9.25 15.92 0.75
N ILE A 645 -9.01 15.51 -0.51
CA ILE A 645 -8.94 14.09 -0.88
C ILE A 645 -7.53 13.59 -0.63
N LYS A 646 -7.35 12.72 0.39
CA LYS A 646 -6.04 12.14 0.75
C LYS A 646 -5.36 11.47 -0.45
N GLU A 647 -6.11 10.73 -1.27
CA GLU A 647 -5.60 10.09 -2.48
C GLU A 647 -5.00 11.09 -3.46
N THR A 648 -5.71 12.16 -3.80
CA THR A 648 -5.22 13.20 -4.72
C THR A 648 -4.02 13.97 -4.13
N ARG A 649 -4.06 14.27 -2.83
CA ARG A 649 -2.94 14.94 -2.14
C ARG A 649 -1.66 14.10 -2.17
N LEU A 650 -1.77 12.79 -1.97
CA LEU A 650 -0.62 11.89 -2.07
C LEU A 650 -0.19 11.71 -3.53
N TYR A 651 -1.14 11.62 -4.46
CA TYR A 651 -0.86 11.48 -5.89
C TYR A 651 0.03 12.60 -6.41
N VAL A 652 -0.32 13.86 -6.16
CA VAL A 652 0.46 15.01 -6.67
C VAL A 652 1.89 14.99 -6.11
N LYS A 653 2.05 14.72 -4.82
CA LYS A 653 3.36 14.66 -4.16
C LYS A 653 4.24 13.57 -4.74
N ILE A 654 3.68 12.38 -4.94
CA ILE A 654 4.42 11.23 -5.47
C ILE A 654 4.79 11.47 -6.95
N VAL A 655 3.91 12.06 -7.75
CA VAL A 655 4.23 12.33 -9.16
C VAL A 655 5.29 13.42 -9.27
N LEU A 656 5.19 14.52 -8.51
CA LEU A 656 6.20 15.57 -8.49
C LEU A 656 7.55 15.04 -7.97
N SER A 657 7.56 14.17 -6.95
CA SER A 657 8.81 13.59 -6.47
C SER A 657 9.44 12.60 -7.46
N ASN A 658 8.61 11.82 -8.16
CA ASN A 658 9.07 10.94 -9.23
C ASN A 658 9.64 11.72 -10.42
N LEU A 659 9.04 12.86 -10.76
CA LEU A 659 9.48 13.74 -11.84
C LEU A 659 10.93 14.16 -11.65
N GLN A 660 11.29 14.60 -10.44
CA GLN A 660 12.67 15.04 -10.16
C GLN A 660 13.70 13.92 -10.31
N VAL A 661 13.36 12.70 -9.88
CA VAL A 661 14.25 11.54 -10.11
C VAL A 661 14.38 11.21 -11.60
N TYR A 662 13.31 11.33 -12.39
CA TYR A 662 13.39 11.14 -13.84
C TYR A 662 14.21 12.23 -14.53
N ARG A 663 14.04 13.51 -14.15
CA ARG A 663 14.85 14.65 -14.63
C ARG A 663 16.33 14.43 -14.37
N GLN A 664 16.68 14.03 -13.15
CA GLN A 664 18.08 13.71 -12.82
C GLN A 664 18.59 12.54 -13.65
N LYS A 665 17.83 11.43 -13.74
CA LYS A 665 18.24 10.21 -14.46
C LYS A 665 18.42 10.41 -15.96
N ASN A 666 17.61 11.26 -16.57
CA ASN A 666 17.68 11.55 -18.00
C ASN A 666 18.58 12.74 -18.32
N GLN A 667 19.24 13.33 -17.30
CA GLN A 667 20.15 14.47 -17.44
C GLN A 667 19.51 15.68 -18.11
N THR A 668 18.19 15.82 -17.99
CA THR A 668 17.45 16.96 -18.52
C THR A 668 17.45 18.16 -17.56
N SER A 669 18.15 18.06 -16.41
CA SER A 669 18.15 19.11 -15.39
C SER A 669 18.94 20.34 -15.84
N LYS A 670 18.25 21.30 -16.46
CA LYS A 670 18.37 22.69 -16.00
C LYS A 670 17.84 22.74 -14.56
N LYS A 671 18.30 23.67 -13.72
CA LYS A 671 17.86 23.81 -12.32
C LYS A 671 16.34 24.11 -12.27
N ILE A 672 15.51 23.07 -12.29
CA ILE A 672 14.05 23.19 -12.36
C ILE A 672 13.46 22.72 -11.02
N SER A 673 12.93 23.67 -10.25
CA SER A 673 12.24 23.42 -8.98
C SER A 673 11.15 22.34 -9.13
N ILE A 674 10.91 21.58 -8.04
CA ILE A 674 9.77 20.67 -7.90
C ILE A 674 8.40 21.28 -8.24
N PHE A 675 8.26 22.61 -8.14
CA PHE A 675 7.02 23.34 -8.47
C PHE A 675 7.07 24.04 -9.83
N SER A 676 7.89 23.55 -10.76
CA SER A 676 8.04 24.14 -12.09
C SER A 676 6.73 24.51 -12.77
N ARG A 677 6.65 25.75 -13.24
CA ARG A 677 5.64 26.22 -14.19
C ARG A 677 6.04 25.78 -15.60
N LYS A 678 5.20 26.07 -16.59
CA LYS A 678 5.38 25.64 -17.99
C LYS A 678 6.65 26.22 -18.67
N ASN A 679 7.34 27.17 -18.03
CA ASN A 679 8.56 27.81 -18.55
C ASN A 679 9.76 27.58 -17.62
#